data_AF-A0A7V0MW28-F1
#
_entry.id   AF-A0A7V0MW28-F1
#
_cell.length_a   1.000
_cell.length_b   1.000
_cell.length_c   1.000
_cell.angle_alpha   90.00
_cell.angle_beta   90.00
_cell.angle_gamma   90.00
#
_symmetry.space_group_name_H-M   'P 1'
#
loop_
_entity.id
_entity.type
_entity.pdbx_description
1 polymer ?
#
loop_
_entity_poly.entity_id
_entity_poly.type
_entity_poly.pdbx_seq_one_letter_code
_entity_poly.pdbx_strand_id
1 'polypeptide(L)'
;MDKGLRDKLRSAVTQMRKLLEKNIGEILEGRYGIHRNGMVENEENFVHLPQEEQTHRHDLIAYLEHIRSFGLNPKGAIEQLIREIAFTHLNRLVAFKMMEARGLIREAVSRGLKSQGFFFYLADHPEEEDRYNAGQQELAYRHFLLWLAQRYQEEIPALFSPHDPANRVFPSHRVLEEVLALINDPELAEVWDEDETIGWVYQYFTPKEMREKARKESSAPRNSYELAFRNQFYTPRYVVEFLTDNTLGRIWYEMQRGETVLKERCRYLIWQPNEVFLSPGEMPPSDEGKVYVRHRPKEDPREFKILDPACGSGHYLLYAFDLLQAIYEEAYDDPDLGPKLQQDYPDREAFRREVPKLILERNLYGIDIDPRAVQIAALALWLRAQRAYQEMGLKPEERPKITRSHIVVAEPMPGETELLEEFVANLRPPALASLVRAVFYKMELASEAGSLLKIEQEIRDAIEAARAQWMAETEVLFKEAARLKSKPKPKETFDVTATEESFWHEAENRVLKALRDYAEKFANHRGYLRKLFAEDAAQGFAFIDVCRNRYDVVLMNPPFGEASKPSKAYIEKAYPRTKNDLYAAFVERGLEWLVPNGRLGAITSRTGFFLSTFQKWREEILLGEARLVALADLGYGVLDTAMVETAAYCLEKV
;
A
#
# COMPACT_ATOMS: atom_id res chain seq x y z
N MET A 1 -0.84 20.84 -10.83
CA MET A 1 -0.57 21.91 -9.83
C MET A 1 0.68 22.75 -10.13
N ASP A 2 0.57 24.09 -10.16
CA ASP A 2 1.72 24.99 -10.33
C ASP A 2 2.60 25.13 -9.07
N LYS A 3 3.74 25.82 -9.16
CA LYS A 3 4.67 25.99 -8.03
C LYS A 3 4.09 26.85 -6.89
N GLY A 4 3.38 27.92 -7.21
CA GLY A 4 2.83 28.85 -6.21
C GLY A 4 1.78 28.15 -5.34
N LEU A 5 0.88 27.40 -5.98
CA LEU A 5 -0.14 26.60 -5.31
C LEU A 5 0.48 25.48 -4.45
N ARG A 6 1.54 24.83 -4.94
CA ARG A 6 2.32 23.84 -4.17
C ARG A 6 2.98 24.43 -2.92
N ASP A 7 3.51 25.66 -3.01
CA ASP A 7 4.14 26.32 -1.87
C ASP A 7 3.10 26.74 -0.81
N LYS A 8 1.90 27.16 -1.22
CA LYS A 8 0.77 27.45 -0.31
C LYS A 8 0.28 26.19 0.39
N LEU A 9 0.05 25.11 -0.36
CA LEU A 9 -0.33 23.81 0.20
C LEU A 9 0.71 23.32 1.22
N ARG A 10 2.01 23.45 0.93
CA ARG A 10 3.09 23.11 1.85
C ARG A 10 3.01 23.92 3.16
N SER A 11 2.76 25.22 3.05
CA SER A 11 2.61 26.09 4.23
C SER A 11 1.43 25.65 5.09
N ALA A 12 0.26 25.42 4.47
CA ALA A 12 -0.94 24.97 5.17
C ALA A 12 -0.70 23.62 5.87
N VAL A 13 -0.17 22.61 5.17
CA VAL A 13 0.12 21.28 5.72
C VAL A 13 1.10 21.36 6.90
N THR A 14 2.14 22.19 6.79
CA THR A 14 3.12 22.37 7.87
C THR A 14 2.47 23.00 9.11
N GLN A 15 1.56 23.95 8.93
CA GLN A 15 0.82 24.58 10.03
C GLN A 15 -0.15 23.60 10.68
N MET A 16 -0.97 22.90 9.87
CA MET A 16 -1.92 21.88 10.34
C MET A 16 -1.22 20.79 11.16
N ARG A 17 -0.09 20.26 10.67
CA ARG A 17 0.70 19.27 11.42
C ARG A 17 1.11 19.80 12.79
N LYS A 18 1.68 21.01 12.86
CA LYS A 18 2.15 21.60 14.13
C LYS A 18 1.00 21.77 15.12
N LEU A 19 -0.17 22.20 14.65
CA LEU A 19 -1.36 22.35 15.49
C LEU A 19 -1.81 20.99 16.05
N LEU A 20 -1.92 19.98 15.18
CA LEU A 20 -2.33 18.62 15.57
C LEU A 20 -1.33 17.97 16.52
N GLU A 21 -0.04 17.91 16.17
CA GLU A 21 1.00 17.29 17.00
C GLU A 21 1.13 17.96 18.38
N LYS A 22 0.95 19.28 18.44
CA LYS A 22 0.93 20.01 19.71
C LYS A 22 -0.27 19.58 20.55
N ASN A 23 -1.47 19.68 19.98
CA ASN A 23 -2.72 19.42 20.69
C ASN A 23 -2.88 17.97 21.13
N ILE A 24 -2.51 17.01 20.28
CA ILE A 24 -2.55 15.59 20.62
C ILE A 24 -1.63 15.30 21.81
N GLY A 25 -0.43 15.88 21.83
CA GLY A 25 0.47 15.74 22.98
C GLY A 25 -0.11 16.35 24.25
N GLU A 26 -0.79 17.51 24.16
CA GLU A 26 -1.47 18.14 25.30
C GLU A 26 -2.65 17.29 25.83
N ILE A 27 -3.40 16.64 24.93
CA ILE A 27 -4.51 15.74 25.32
C ILE A 27 -3.97 14.46 25.96
N LEU A 28 -2.94 13.85 25.39
CA LEU A 28 -2.29 12.66 25.95
C LEU A 28 -1.78 12.94 27.37
N GLU A 29 -1.11 14.07 27.57
CA GLU A 29 -0.58 14.46 28.87
C GLU A 29 -1.70 14.83 29.85
N GLY A 30 -2.58 15.76 29.48
CA GLY A 30 -3.58 16.33 30.39
C GLY A 30 -4.80 15.44 30.67
N ARG A 31 -5.23 14.61 29.72
CA ARG A 31 -6.44 13.77 29.86
C ARG A 31 -6.10 12.32 30.19
N TYR A 32 -5.01 11.80 29.63
CA TYR A 32 -4.66 10.38 29.75
C TYR A 32 -3.41 10.11 30.60
N GLY A 33 -2.69 11.15 31.04
CA GLY A 33 -1.48 11.02 31.87
C GLY A 33 -0.30 10.36 31.14
N ILE A 34 -0.24 10.53 29.81
CA ILE A 34 0.81 9.98 28.94
C ILE A 34 1.72 11.15 28.52
N HIS A 35 2.88 11.25 29.15
CA HIS A 35 3.78 12.40 29.06
C HIS A 35 4.79 12.24 27.92
N ARG A 36 5.14 13.33 27.23
CA ARG A 36 6.12 13.33 26.11
C ARG A 36 7.50 12.75 26.45
N ASN A 37 7.87 12.66 27.74
CA ASN A 37 9.15 12.11 28.19
C ASN A 37 9.16 10.57 28.29
N GLY A 38 8.03 9.89 28.07
CA GLY A 38 7.90 8.44 28.23
C GLY A 38 7.19 8.00 29.51
N MET A 39 6.85 8.92 30.41
CA MET A 39 6.19 8.62 31.67
C MET A 39 4.68 8.40 31.46
N VAL A 40 4.15 7.32 32.02
CA VAL A 40 2.71 7.05 32.09
C VAL A 40 2.32 7.05 33.57
N GLU A 41 1.33 7.85 33.92
CA GLU A 41 0.83 7.96 35.29
C GLU A 41 0.07 6.70 35.75
N ASN A 42 -0.06 6.54 37.07
CA ASN A 42 -0.77 5.39 37.65
C ASN A 42 -2.27 5.45 37.35
N GLU A 43 -2.86 4.27 37.13
CA GLU A 43 -4.28 4.12 36.77
C GLU A 43 -5.24 4.68 37.84
N GLU A 44 -4.86 4.61 39.12
CA GLU A 44 -5.64 5.15 40.24
C GLU A 44 -5.96 6.65 40.09
N ASN A 45 -5.11 7.42 39.39
CA ASN A 45 -5.34 8.83 39.14
C ASN A 45 -6.50 9.09 38.16
N PHE A 46 -6.91 8.09 37.36
CA PHE A 46 -7.84 8.24 36.23
C PHE A 46 -9.17 7.51 36.39
N VAL A 47 -9.44 6.92 37.57
CA VAL A 47 -10.73 6.24 37.86
C VAL A 47 -11.95 7.18 37.81
N HIS A 48 -11.72 8.49 37.80
CA HIS A 48 -12.74 9.53 37.69
C HIS A 48 -13.19 9.77 36.23
N LEU A 49 -12.45 9.29 35.23
CA LEU A 49 -12.82 9.41 33.83
C LEU A 49 -14.09 8.59 33.53
N PRO A 50 -14.92 8.98 32.55
CA PRO A 50 -15.98 8.13 32.04
C PRO A 50 -15.44 6.77 31.56
N GLN A 51 -16.26 5.71 31.65
CA GLN A 51 -15.84 4.34 31.31
C GLN A 51 -15.26 4.21 29.88
N GLU A 52 -15.83 4.92 28.92
CA GLU A 52 -15.32 4.98 27.54
C GLU A 52 -13.90 5.55 27.50
N GLU A 53 -13.63 6.61 28.25
CA GLU A 53 -12.31 7.24 28.29
C GLU A 53 -11.27 6.43 29.08
N GLN A 54 -11.70 5.70 30.11
CA GLN A 54 -10.84 4.71 30.75
C GLN A 54 -10.42 3.64 29.74
N THR A 55 -11.36 3.16 28.92
CA THR A 55 -11.08 2.21 27.83
C THR A 55 -10.12 2.81 26.81
N HIS A 56 -10.35 4.06 26.38
CA HIS A 56 -9.44 4.77 25.47
C HIS A 56 -8.02 4.88 26.05
N ARG A 57 -7.90 5.19 27.35
CA ARG A 57 -6.62 5.25 28.03
C ARG A 57 -5.91 3.91 28.00
N HIS A 58 -6.61 2.82 28.28
CA HIS A 58 -6.04 1.47 28.22
C HIS A 58 -5.58 1.11 26.80
N ASP A 59 -6.40 1.39 25.80
CA ASP A 59 -6.07 1.16 24.38
C ASP A 59 -4.81 1.95 23.97
N LEU A 60 -4.68 3.21 24.40
CA LEU A 60 -3.53 4.05 24.09
C LEU A 60 -2.25 3.55 24.77
N ILE A 61 -2.34 3.08 26.02
CA ILE A 61 -1.19 2.49 26.72
C ILE A 61 -0.78 1.18 26.06
N ALA A 62 -1.74 0.32 25.73
CA ALA A 62 -1.51 -0.92 25.00
C ALA A 62 -0.85 -0.66 23.64
N TYR A 63 -1.33 0.33 22.88
CA TYR A 63 -0.71 0.72 21.62
C TYR A 63 0.71 1.29 21.82
N LEU A 64 0.94 2.03 22.90
CA LEU A 64 2.27 2.54 23.22
C LEU A 64 3.24 1.39 23.57
N GLU A 65 2.78 0.37 24.29
CA GLU A 65 3.56 -0.85 24.56
C GLU A 65 3.85 -1.62 23.26
N HIS A 66 2.86 -1.71 22.37
CA HIS A 66 3.01 -2.28 21.04
C HIS A 66 4.08 -1.55 20.21
N ILE A 67 4.06 -0.21 20.11
CA ILE A 67 5.12 0.58 19.45
C ILE A 67 6.50 0.28 20.06
N ARG A 68 6.57 0.16 21.40
CA ARG A 68 7.83 -0.14 22.10
C ARG A 68 8.34 -1.55 21.82
N SER A 69 7.46 -2.50 21.48
CA SER A 69 7.85 -3.86 21.12
C SER A 69 8.77 -3.89 19.88
N PHE A 70 8.67 -2.88 19.00
CA PHE A 70 9.56 -2.69 17.86
C PHE A 70 10.92 -2.03 18.21
N GLY A 71 11.26 -1.92 19.50
CA GLY A 71 12.58 -1.48 19.96
C GLY A 71 12.76 0.02 20.15
N LEU A 72 11.67 0.81 20.10
CA LEU A 72 11.70 2.25 20.38
C LEU A 72 11.86 2.54 21.87
N ASN A 73 12.68 3.55 22.19
CA ASN A 73 12.76 4.06 23.54
C ASN A 73 11.45 4.80 23.94
N PRO A 74 11.17 4.97 25.25
CA PRO A 74 9.88 5.52 25.70
C PRO A 74 9.52 6.88 25.08
N LYS A 75 10.49 7.77 24.94
CA LYS A 75 10.28 9.08 24.32
C LYS A 75 9.96 8.96 22.82
N GLY A 76 10.73 8.14 22.09
CA GLY A 76 10.53 7.90 20.67
C GLY A 76 9.17 7.27 20.37
N ALA A 77 8.71 6.35 21.23
CA ALA A 77 7.41 5.71 21.09
C ALA A 77 6.25 6.71 21.22
N ILE A 78 6.33 7.66 22.16
CA ILE A 78 5.30 8.71 22.32
C ILE A 78 5.35 9.73 21.19
N GLU A 79 6.55 10.12 20.75
CA GLU A 79 6.70 10.99 19.56
C GLU A 79 6.11 10.33 18.30
N GLN A 80 6.27 9.01 18.15
CA GLN A 80 5.64 8.24 17.07
C GLN A 80 4.12 8.21 17.21
N LEU A 81 3.58 7.88 18.39
CA LEU A 81 2.14 7.88 18.65
C LEU A 81 1.48 9.22 18.33
N ILE A 82 2.07 10.33 18.81
CA ILE A 82 1.57 11.69 18.53
C ILE A 82 1.53 11.94 17.03
N ARG A 83 2.61 11.56 16.33
CA ARG A 83 2.74 11.82 14.90
C ARG A 83 1.79 10.96 14.07
N GLU A 84 1.59 9.70 14.42
CA GLU A 84 0.62 8.80 13.78
C GLU A 84 -0.80 9.32 13.93
N ILE A 85 -1.22 9.67 15.15
CA ILE A 85 -2.56 10.24 15.38
C ILE A 85 -2.73 11.56 14.61
N ALA A 86 -1.72 12.44 14.63
CA ALA A 86 -1.77 13.72 13.90
C ALA A 86 -1.88 13.51 12.39
N PHE A 87 -1.15 12.53 11.87
CA PHE A 87 -1.17 12.18 10.46
C PHE A 87 -2.52 11.62 10.03
N THR A 88 -3.06 10.65 10.78
CA THR A 88 -4.37 10.05 10.49
C THR A 88 -5.47 11.11 10.51
N HIS A 89 -5.51 12.01 11.51
CA HIS A 89 -6.50 13.09 11.53
C HIS A 89 -6.37 14.03 10.34
N LEU A 90 -5.16 14.48 10.01
CA LEU A 90 -4.97 15.35 8.85
C LEU A 90 -5.45 14.66 7.57
N ASN A 91 -5.05 13.41 7.35
CA ASN A 91 -5.41 12.68 6.15
C ASN A 91 -6.90 12.41 6.05
N ARG A 92 -7.59 12.11 7.16
CA ARG A 92 -9.05 11.94 7.16
C ARG A 92 -9.76 13.24 6.79
N LEU A 93 -9.33 14.37 7.35
CA LEU A 93 -9.90 15.67 7.01
C LEU A 93 -9.64 16.05 5.55
N VAL A 94 -8.43 15.81 5.04
CA VAL A 94 -8.10 16.01 3.62
C VAL A 94 -8.90 15.07 2.73
N ALA A 95 -9.06 13.79 3.10
CA ALA A 95 -9.86 12.83 2.37
C ALA A 95 -11.31 13.29 2.27
N PHE A 96 -11.92 13.69 3.38
CA PHE A 96 -13.27 14.26 3.36
C PHE A 96 -13.35 15.52 2.50
N LYS A 97 -12.36 16.40 2.55
CA LYS A 97 -12.33 17.59 1.70
C LYS A 97 -12.27 17.24 0.21
N MET A 98 -11.43 16.29 -0.18
CA MET A 98 -11.32 15.83 -1.56
C MET A 98 -12.58 15.13 -2.03
N MET A 99 -13.15 14.25 -1.19
CA MET A 99 -14.42 13.57 -1.47
C MET A 99 -15.56 14.57 -1.65
N GLU A 100 -15.59 15.63 -0.83
CA GLU A 100 -16.57 16.71 -0.95
C GLU A 100 -16.38 17.50 -2.24
N ALA A 101 -15.15 17.95 -2.53
CA ALA A 101 -14.84 18.73 -3.73
C ALA A 101 -15.18 17.98 -5.02
N ARG A 102 -15.04 16.66 -5.01
CA ARG A 102 -15.36 15.75 -6.12
C ARG A 102 -16.81 15.27 -6.12
N GLY A 103 -17.66 15.75 -5.21
CA GLY A 103 -19.08 15.38 -5.15
C GLY A 103 -19.35 13.91 -4.78
N LEU A 104 -18.41 13.25 -4.08
CA LEU A 104 -18.56 11.87 -3.60
C LEU A 104 -19.32 11.80 -2.27
N ILE A 105 -19.26 12.86 -1.48
CA ILE A 105 -20.00 13.01 -0.23
C ILE A 105 -20.72 14.36 -0.18
N ARG A 106 -21.73 14.43 0.69
CA ARG A 106 -22.29 15.72 1.10
C ARG A 106 -21.24 16.53 1.84
N GLU A 107 -21.38 17.85 1.80
CA GLU A 107 -20.51 18.77 2.52
C GLU A 107 -20.30 18.33 3.96
N ALA A 108 -19.04 18.08 4.34
CA ALA A 108 -18.69 17.55 5.64
C ALA A 108 -17.77 18.51 6.36
N VAL A 109 -16.71 18.96 5.70
CA VAL A 109 -15.61 19.70 6.34
C VAL A 109 -15.49 21.15 5.87
N SER A 110 -16.12 21.54 4.76
CA SER A 110 -15.98 22.92 4.25
C SER A 110 -16.59 24.00 5.15
N ARG A 111 -17.61 23.66 5.95
CA ARG A 111 -18.28 24.61 6.84
C ARG A 111 -18.34 24.16 8.31
N GLY A 112 -17.56 23.15 8.69
CA GLY A 112 -17.50 22.66 10.05
C GLY A 112 -18.90 22.32 10.61
N LEU A 113 -19.25 22.93 11.75
CA LEU A 113 -20.56 22.78 12.39
C LEU A 113 -21.76 23.24 11.53
N LYS A 114 -21.51 23.94 10.42
CA LYS A 114 -22.55 24.44 9.50
C LYS A 114 -22.60 23.65 8.19
N SER A 115 -21.85 22.56 8.10
CA SER A 115 -21.83 21.69 6.94
C SER A 115 -23.19 21.03 6.72
N GLN A 116 -23.69 21.03 5.47
CA GLN A 116 -24.99 20.42 5.16
C GLN A 116 -25.04 18.94 5.53
N GLY A 117 -23.98 18.18 5.26
CA GLY A 117 -23.89 16.76 5.61
C GLY A 117 -24.03 16.50 7.11
N PHE A 118 -23.55 17.42 7.95
CA PHE A 118 -23.75 17.33 9.40
C PHE A 118 -25.22 17.52 9.77
N PHE A 119 -25.92 18.50 9.20
CA PHE A 119 -27.36 18.65 9.46
C PHE A 119 -28.20 17.48 8.97
N PHE A 120 -27.85 16.86 7.84
CA PHE A 120 -28.49 15.63 7.40
C PHE A 120 -28.24 14.47 8.37
N TYR A 121 -27.00 14.35 8.87
CA TYR A 121 -26.69 13.36 9.89
C TYR A 121 -27.52 13.56 11.16
N LEU A 122 -27.65 14.79 11.66
CA LEU A 122 -28.49 15.10 12.82
C LEU A 122 -29.96 14.72 12.59
N ALA A 123 -30.51 15.03 11.41
CA ALA A 123 -31.89 14.68 11.07
C ALA A 123 -32.15 13.16 11.06
N ASP A 124 -31.12 12.37 10.74
CA ASP A 124 -31.20 10.90 10.74
C ASP A 124 -30.84 10.27 12.12
N HIS A 125 -30.34 11.07 13.08
CA HIS A 125 -29.86 10.62 14.40
C HIS A 125 -30.40 11.53 15.53
N PRO A 126 -31.64 11.30 16.00
CA PRO A 126 -32.30 12.15 16.99
C PRO A 126 -31.50 12.38 18.27
N GLU A 127 -30.75 11.38 18.73
CA GLU A 127 -29.88 11.48 19.91
C GLU A 127 -28.74 12.50 19.73
N GLU A 128 -28.25 12.68 18.51
CA GLU A 128 -27.24 13.69 18.18
C GLU A 128 -27.86 15.06 17.96
N GLU A 129 -29.08 15.12 17.41
CA GLU A 129 -29.86 16.37 17.35
C GLU A 129 -30.16 16.92 18.75
N ASP A 130 -30.55 16.06 19.70
CA ASP A 130 -30.75 16.44 21.10
C ASP A 130 -29.46 16.99 21.74
N ARG A 131 -28.31 16.33 21.48
CA ARG A 131 -26.99 16.83 21.92
C ARG A 131 -26.68 18.20 21.32
N TYR A 132 -26.91 18.37 20.02
CA TYR A 132 -26.73 19.64 19.32
C TYR A 132 -27.57 20.75 19.96
N ASN A 133 -28.85 20.49 20.22
CA ASN A 133 -29.78 21.43 20.86
C ASN A 133 -29.44 21.71 22.34
N ALA A 134 -28.83 20.76 23.04
CA ALA A 134 -28.32 20.92 24.40
C ALA A 134 -26.99 21.71 24.48
N GLY A 135 -26.49 22.25 23.36
CA GLY A 135 -25.25 23.02 23.31
C GLY A 135 -23.99 22.17 23.18
N GLN A 136 -24.11 20.86 22.93
CA GLN A 136 -22.99 19.94 22.72
C GLN A 136 -22.67 19.74 21.22
N GLN A 137 -22.76 20.82 20.44
CA GLN A 137 -22.63 20.81 18.97
C GLN A 137 -21.27 20.25 18.51
N GLU A 138 -20.20 20.56 19.24
CA GLU A 138 -18.84 20.10 18.97
C GLU A 138 -18.71 18.58 19.10
N LEU A 139 -19.36 18.01 20.11
CA LEU A 139 -19.37 16.57 20.35
C LEU A 139 -20.18 15.84 19.27
N ALA A 140 -21.35 16.37 18.93
CA ALA A 140 -22.17 15.82 17.86
C ALA A 140 -21.45 15.87 16.50
N TYR A 141 -20.69 16.93 16.21
CA TYR A 141 -19.89 17.02 15.00
C TYR A 141 -18.72 16.04 14.98
N ARG A 142 -18.09 15.78 16.13
CA ARG A 142 -17.10 14.69 16.25
C ARG A 142 -17.74 13.34 15.93
N HIS A 143 -18.92 13.05 16.46
CA HIS A 143 -19.63 11.80 16.18
C HIS A 143 -19.97 11.67 14.70
N PHE A 144 -20.40 12.75 14.05
CA PHE A 144 -20.60 12.80 12.60
C PHE A 144 -19.34 12.41 11.80
N LEU A 145 -18.18 12.98 12.13
CA LEU A 145 -16.93 12.66 11.41
C LEU A 145 -16.49 11.21 11.64
N LEU A 146 -16.70 10.66 12.84
CA LEU A 146 -16.42 9.25 13.15
C LEU A 146 -17.40 8.31 12.42
N TRP A 147 -18.68 8.66 12.37
CA TRP A 147 -19.69 7.95 11.59
C TRP A 147 -19.35 7.95 10.09
N LEU A 148 -18.90 9.09 9.57
CA LEU A 148 -18.50 9.22 8.18
C LEU A 148 -17.29 8.34 7.87
N ALA A 149 -16.29 8.30 8.75
CA ALA A 149 -15.16 7.38 8.64
C ALA A 149 -15.63 5.91 8.63
N GLN A 150 -16.52 5.54 9.56
CA GLN A 150 -17.06 4.18 9.65
C GLN A 150 -17.79 3.73 8.37
N ARG A 151 -18.44 4.67 7.66
CA ARG A 151 -19.12 4.38 6.39
C ARG A 151 -18.16 3.89 5.29
N TYR A 152 -16.92 4.36 5.30
CA TYR A 152 -15.91 4.05 4.26
C TYR A 152 -14.84 3.05 4.71
N GLN A 153 -14.96 2.48 5.92
CA GLN A 153 -13.96 1.55 6.47
C GLN A 153 -13.79 0.26 5.63
N GLU A 154 -14.86 -0.23 4.99
CA GLU A 154 -14.78 -1.45 4.18
C GLU A 154 -14.00 -1.24 2.88
N GLU A 155 -14.07 -0.04 2.32
CA GLU A 155 -13.46 0.29 1.03
C GLU A 155 -12.07 0.91 1.16
N ILE A 156 -11.81 1.62 2.27
CA ILE A 156 -10.52 2.27 2.55
C ILE A 156 -10.07 1.94 3.98
N PRO A 157 -9.89 0.64 4.31
CA PRO A 157 -9.57 0.20 5.67
C PRO A 157 -8.27 0.81 6.20
N ALA A 158 -7.29 1.02 5.33
CA ALA A 158 -6.00 1.61 5.70
C ALA A 158 -6.16 2.99 6.39
N LEU A 159 -7.13 3.82 5.95
CA LEU A 159 -7.33 5.16 6.50
C LEU A 159 -8.41 5.22 7.59
N PHE A 160 -9.45 4.39 7.46
CA PHE A 160 -10.65 4.46 8.30
C PHE A 160 -10.81 3.25 9.24
N SER A 161 -9.73 2.57 9.60
CA SER A 161 -9.78 1.48 10.57
C SER A 161 -10.43 1.93 11.89
N PRO A 162 -11.36 1.13 12.45
CA PRO A 162 -11.98 1.39 13.74
C PRO A 162 -11.00 1.18 14.92
N HIS A 163 -9.87 0.52 14.68
CA HIS A 163 -8.87 0.18 15.70
C HIS A 163 -7.72 1.19 15.75
N ASP A 164 -7.69 2.18 14.85
CA ASP A 164 -6.69 3.23 14.84
C ASP A 164 -6.73 4.08 16.15
N PRO A 165 -5.56 4.37 16.78
CA PRO A 165 -5.48 5.19 17.99
C PRO A 165 -6.04 6.60 17.83
N ALA A 166 -6.14 7.13 16.60
CA ALA A 166 -6.77 8.41 16.30
C ALA A 166 -8.26 8.44 16.64
N ASN A 167 -8.92 7.28 16.74
CA ASN A 167 -10.31 7.19 17.21
C ASN A 167 -10.42 7.46 18.72
N ARG A 168 -9.34 7.29 19.49
CA ARG A 168 -9.29 7.50 20.95
C ARG A 168 -8.89 8.93 21.34
N VAL A 169 -8.04 9.56 20.54
CA VAL A 169 -7.56 10.94 20.75
C VAL A 169 -8.01 11.81 19.59
N PHE A 170 -9.14 12.50 19.76
CA PHE A 170 -9.65 13.45 18.77
C PHE A 170 -9.14 14.86 19.07
N PRO A 171 -8.77 15.68 18.07
CA PRO A 171 -8.33 17.05 18.29
C PRO A 171 -9.40 17.87 19.02
N SER A 172 -8.97 18.80 19.87
CA SER A 172 -9.89 19.77 20.49
C SER A 172 -10.64 20.57 19.43
N HIS A 173 -11.87 20.99 19.73
CA HIS A 173 -12.70 21.72 18.76
C HIS A 173 -12.00 22.95 18.18
N ARG A 174 -11.36 23.75 19.04
CA ARG A 174 -10.57 24.91 18.62
C ARG A 174 -9.51 24.54 17.57
N VAL A 175 -8.74 23.48 17.82
CA VAL A 175 -7.68 23.05 16.90
C VAL A 175 -8.26 22.48 15.61
N LEU A 176 -9.40 21.77 15.70
CA LEU A 176 -10.13 21.31 14.53
C LEU A 176 -10.59 22.50 13.66
N GLU A 177 -11.16 23.55 14.26
CA GLU A 177 -11.56 24.76 13.53
C GLU A 177 -10.35 25.45 12.87
N GLU A 178 -9.23 25.59 13.57
CA GLU A 178 -8.00 26.17 13.03
C GLU A 178 -7.47 25.34 11.84
N VAL A 179 -7.51 24.01 11.93
CA VAL A 179 -7.13 23.10 10.83
C VAL A 179 -8.12 23.21 9.66
N LEU A 180 -9.42 23.21 9.92
CA LEU A 180 -10.45 23.35 8.89
C LEU A 180 -10.35 24.72 8.18
N ALA A 181 -10.00 25.79 8.90
CA ALA A 181 -9.75 27.09 8.29
C ALA A 181 -8.57 27.04 7.30
N LEU A 182 -7.50 26.32 7.63
CA LEU A 182 -6.37 26.11 6.72
C LEU A 182 -6.72 25.25 5.51
N ILE A 183 -7.51 24.18 5.69
CA ILE A 183 -7.99 23.33 4.59
C ILE A 183 -8.91 24.13 3.64
N ASN A 184 -9.74 25.00 4.20
CA ASN A 184 -10.75 25.75 3.46
C ASN A 184 -10.27 27.14 3.01
N ASP A 185 -8.96 27.39 3.03
CA ASP A 185 -8.39 28.59 2.42
C ASP A 185 -8.83 28.68 0.94
N PRO A 186 -9.48 29.78 0.51
CA PRO A 186 -9.94 29.93 -0.87
C PRO A 186 -8.82 29.77 -1.91
N GLU A 187 -7.58 30.08 -1.54
CA GLU A 187 -6.42 29.91 -2.42
C GLU A 187 -6.06 28.44 -2.66
N LEU A 188 -6.60 27.52 -1.86
CA LEU A 188 -6.43 26.07 -2.00
C LEU A 188 -7.64 25.41 -2.70
N ALA A 189 -8.67 26.15 -3.10
CA ALA A 189 -9.90 25.56 -3.64
C ALA A 189 -9.64 24.59 -4.81
N GLU A 190 -8.73 24.96 -5.72
CA GLU A 190 -8.40 24.15 -6.91
C GLU A 190 -7.61 22.88 -6.58
N VAL A 191 -6.89 22.81 -5.45
CA VAL A 191 -6.09 21.61 -5.15
C VAL A 191 -6.95 20.40 -4.81
N TRP A 192 -8.16 20.59 -4.32
CA TRP A 192 -8.95 19.47 -3.80
C TRP A 192 -9.56 18.58 -4.89
N ASP A 193 -9.59 19.06 -6.14
CA ASP A 193 -10.00 18.29 -7.31
C ASP A 193 -8.82 17.52 -7.94
N GLU A 194 -7.59 17.95 -7.71
CA GLU A 194 -6.37 17.38 -8.29
C GLU A 194 -6.01 16.02 -7.66
N ASP A 195 -5.68 15.02 -8.49
CA ASP A 195 -5.38 13.65 -8.04
C ASP A 195 -4.07 13.54 -7.24
N GLU A 196 -3.11 14.41 -7.54
CA GLU A 196 -1.78 14.39 -6.91
C GLU A 196 -1.79 15.03 -5.50
N THR A 197 -2.86 15.72 -5.11
CA THR A 197 -2.89 16.57 -3.89
C THR A 197 -2.61 15.79 -2.63
N ILE A 198 -3.17 14.58 -2.49
CA ILE A 198 -2.92 13.75 -1.30
C ILE A 198 -1.44 13.32 -1.21
N GLY A 199 -0.78 13.06 -2.35
CA GLY A 199 0.66 12.78 -2.41
C GLY A 199 1.50 13.99 -2.00
N TRP A 200 1.07 15.20 -2.34
CA TRP A 200 1.72 16.43 -1.87
C TRP A 200 1.52 16.66 -0.37
N VAL A 201 0.32 16.41 0.17
CA VAL A 201 0.05 16.49 1.60
C VAL A 201 0.96 15.53 2.38
N TYR A 202 1.12 14.29 1.91
CA TYR A 202 2.06 13.32 2.46
C TYR A 202 3.49 13.86 2.55
N GLN A 203 4.01 14.33 1.41
CA GLN A 203 5.40 14.80 1.32
C GLN A 203 5.64 16.03 2.21
N TYR A 204 4.67 16.93 2.30
CA TYR A 204 4.77 18.15 3.10
C TYR A 204 4.54 17.92 4.59
N PHE A 205 3.91 16.81 4.97
CA PHE A 205 3.78 16.43 6.37
C PHE A 205 5.16 16.21 7.01
N THR A 206 6.13 15.64 6.30
CA THR A 206 7.49 15.50 6.82
C THR A 206 8.30 16.77 6.58
N PRO A 207 8.77 17.49 7.63
CA PRO A 207 9.46 18.76 7.44
C PRO A 207 10.80 18.56 6.70
N LYS A 208 11.12 19.49 5.79
CA LYS A 208 12.35 19.42 4.98
C LYS A 208 13.60 19.47 5.86
N GLU A 209 13.58 20.26 6.92
CA GLU A 209 14.68 20.43 7.86
C GLU A 209 15.03 19.13 8.57
N MET A 210 14.03 18.27 8.84
CA MET A 210 14.25 16.94 9.42
C MET A 210 15.04 16.05 8.48
N ARG A 211 14.73 16.09 7.17
CA ARG A 211 15.45 15.33 6.13
C ARG A 211 16.88 15.82 5.98
N GLU A 212 17.08 17.14 5.93
CA GLU A 212 18.39 17.77 5.81
C GLU A 212 19.27 17.49 7.04
N LYS A 213 18.70 17.56 8.24
CA LYS A 213 19.40 17.25 9.49
C LYS A 213 19.84 15.78 9.53
N ALA A 214 18.94 14.84 9.22
CA ALA A 214 19.26 13.41 9.21
C ALA A 214 20.41 13.08 8.26
N ARG A 215 20.41 13.64 7.04
CA ARG A 215 21.49 13.45 6.05
C ARG A 215 22.82 14.05 6.49
N LYS A 216 22.80 15.16 7.26
CA LYS A 216 24.02 15.76 7.83
C LYS A 216 24.59 14.91 8.98
N GLU A 217 23.73 14.26 9.75
CA GLU A 217 24.14 13.42 10.88
C GLU A 217 24.72 12.06 10.43
N SER A 218 24.16 11.45 9.38
CA SER A 218 24.64 10.14 8.90
C SER A 218 24.34 9.90 7.42
N SER A 219 25.29 9.30 6.70
CA SER A 219 25.07 8.81 5.32
C SER A 219 24.05 7.67 5.28
N ALA A 220 24.14 6.72 6.22
CA ALA A 220 23.24 5.59 6.34
C ALA A 220 22.02 5.91 7.24
N PRO A 221 20.79 5.57 6.82
CA PRO A 221 19.62 5.69 7.68
C PRO A 221 19.76 4.86 8.97
N ARG A 222 19.33 5.42 10.11
CA ARG A 222 19.36 4.71 11.39
C ARG A 222 18.39 3.53 11.44
N ASN A 223 17.23 3.67 10.81
CA ASN A 223 16.13 2.69 10.77
C ASN A 223 15.24 2.96 9.53
N SER A 224 14.25 2.09 9.35
CA SER A 224 13.19 2.14 8.33
C SER A 224 12.47 3.49 8.26
N TYR A 225 12.08 4.04 9.40
CA TYR A 225 11.42 5.34 9.47
C TYR A 225 12.29 6.47 8.88
N GLU A 226 13.58 6.50 9.23
CA GLU A 226 14.53 7.44 8.65
C GLU A 226 14.77 7.19 7.16
N LEU A 227 14.83 5.93 6.74
CA LEU A 227 14.94 5.58 5.32
C LEU A 227 13.75 6.11 4.51
N ALA A 228 12.53 5.89 5.00
CA ALA A 228 11.29 6.33 4.37
C ALA A 228 11.27 7.85 4.18
N PHE A 229 11.41 8.63 5.27
CA PHE A 229 11.32 10.08 5.12
C PHE A 229 12.48 10.69 4.33
N ARG A 230 13.65 10.06 4.31
CA ARG A 230 14.79 10.52 3.49
C ARG A 230 14.56 10.30 2.01
N ASN A 231 13.70 9.37 1.61
CA ASN A 231 13.45 8.99 0.22
C ASN A 231 12.04 9.37 -0.29
N GLN A 232 11.27 10.16 0.47
CA GLN A 232 9.99 10.75 0.03
C GLN A 232 10.22 11.79 -1.08
N PHE A 233 10.27 11.33 -2.34
CA PHE A 233 10.44 12.18 -3.52
C PHE A 233 9.29 11.97 -4.51
N TYR A 234 8.68 13.08 -4.93
CA TYR A 234 7.67 13.06 -5.97
C TYR A 234 8.28 12.80 -7.35
N THR A 235 7.75 11.80 -8.06
CA THR A 235 8.07 11.54 -9.47
C THR A 235 7.22 12.44 -10.37
N PRO A 236 7.81 13.30 -11.22
CA PRO A 236 7.03 14.12 -12.15
C PRO A 236 6.21 13.29 -13.13
N ARG A 237 5.03 13.81 -13.50
CA ARG A 237 4.07 13.14 -14.38
C ARG A 237 4.70 12.62 -15.69
N TYR A 238 5.55 13.40 -16.35
CA TYR A 238 6.18 12.96 -17.61
C TYR A 238 7.11 11.76 -17.44
N VAL A 239 7.72 11.58 -16.26
CA VAL A 239 8.56 10.41 -15.96
C VAL A 239 7.67 9.19 -15.72
N VAL A 240 6.57 9.37 -14.99
CA VAL A 240 5.56 8.32 -14.79
C VAL A 240 4.99 7.86 -16.12
N GLU A 241 4.59 8.80 -16.98
CA GLU A 241 4.08 8.49 -18.33
C GLU A 241 5.15 7.79 -19.17
N PHE A 242 6.38 8.31 -19.24
CA PHE A 242 7.47 7.67 -19.99
C PHE A 242 7.73 6.21 -19.57
N LEU A 243 7.80 5.93 -18.28
CA LEU A 243 8.08 4.58 -17.78
C LEU A 243 6.89 3.65 -17.99
N THR A 244 5.67 4.11 -17.76
CA THR A 244 4.46 3.28 -17.87
C THR A 244 4.10 3.02 -19.34
N ASP A 245 4.25 4.02 -20.20
CA ASP A 245 4.02 3.90 -21.65
C ASP A 245 4.94 2.84 -22.26
N ASN A 246 6.23 2.85 -21.89
CA ASN A 246 7.23 1.95 -22.44
C ASN A 246 7.34 0.59 -21.71
N THR A 247 6.48 0.36 -20.71
CA THR A 247 6.28 -0.93 -20.04
C THR A 247 4.89 -1.47 -20.37
N LEU A 248 3.85 -1.13 -19.58
CA LEU A 248 2.47 -1.59 -19.76
C LEU A 248 1.93 -1.24 -21.16
N GLY A 249 2.06 0.02 -21.57
CA GLY A 249 1.56 0.47 -22.87
C GLY A 249 2.22 -0.28 -24.03
N ARG A 250 3.53 -0.50 -23.93
CA ARG A 250 4.30 -1.22 -24.94
C ARG A 250 4.01 -2.72 -24.97
N ILE A 251 3.76 -3.36 -23.82
CA ILE A 251 3.30 -4.76 -23.76
C ILE A 251 1.99 -4.92 -24.52
N TRP A 252 1.01 -4.04 -24.26
CA TRP A 252 -0.28 -4.10 -24.94
C TRP A 252 -0.18 -3.78 -26.44
N TYR A 253 0.61 -2.76 -26.81
CA TYR A 253 0.92 -2.44 -28.20
C TYR A 253 1.50 -3.63 -28.97
N GLU A 254 2.40 -4.41 -28.35
CA GLU A 254 2.97 -5.61 -28.94
C GLU A 254 1.95 -6.73 -29.11
N MET A 255 1.09 -6.95 -28.12
CA MET A 255 -0.01 -7.94 -28.19
C MET A 255 -1.03 -7.61 -29.28
N GLN A 256 -1.33 -6.32 -29.47
CA GLN A 256 -2.24 -5.82 -30.49
C GLN A 256 -1.56 -5.54 -31.84
N ARG A 257 -0.29 -5.92 -32.00
CA ARG A 257 0.47 -5.74 -33.24
C ARG A 257 0.42 -4.31 -33.79
N GLY A 258 0.42 -3.35 -32.88
CA GLY A 258 0.37 -1.91 -33.15
C GLY A 258 -1.01 -1.32 -33.43
N GLU A 259 -2.07 -2.13 -33.43
CA GLU A 259 -3.46 -1.72 -33.63
C GLU A 259 -4.16 -1.47 -32.28
N THR A 260 -3.78 -0.38 -31.60
CA THR A 260 -4.36 0.00 -30.29
C THR A 260 -4.44 1.53 -30.15
N VAL A 261 -5.48 1.99 -29.46
CA VAL A 261 -5.68 3.39 -29.04
C VAL A 261 -4.57 3.90 -28.12
N LEU A 262 -3.81 2.99 -27.50
CA LEU A 262 -2.67 3.38 -26.69
C LEU A 262 -1.60 4.09 -27.52
N LYS A 263 -1.54 3.88 -28.83
CA LYS A 263 -0.62 4.58 -29.71
C LYS A 263 -0.86 6.10 -29.72
N GLU A 264 -2.10 6.55 -29.58
CA GLU A 264 -2.44 7.97 -29.45
C GLU A 264 -2.46 8.44 -27.99
N ARG A 265 -2.83 7.58 -27.03
CA ARG A 265 -2.94 7.95 -25.60
C ARG A 265 -1.58 8.03 -24.89
N CYS A 266 -0.67 7.10 -25.18
CA CYS A 266 0.64 7.02 -24.56
C CYS A 266 1.60 7.99 -25.27
N ARG A 267 1.65 9.23 -24.78
CA ARG A 267 2.43 10.33 -25.36
C ARG A 267 3.92 9.99 -25.52
N TYR A 268 4.47 9.19 -24.62
CA TYR A 268 5.89 8.85 -24.56
C TYR A 268 6.18 7.43 -25.06
N LEU A 269 5.18 6.73 -25.62
CA LEU A 269 5.39 5.41 -26.20
C LEU A 269 6.37 5.48 -27.37
N ILE A 270 7.46 4.73 -27.26
CA ILE A 270 8.43 4.57 -28.33
C ILE A 270 7.91 3.49 -29.27
N TRP A 271 7.74 3.84 -30.56
CA TRP A 271 7.42 2.92 -31.65
C TRP A 271 7.95 3.48 -32.98
N GLN A 272 8.04 2.64 -34.01
CA GLN A 272 8.52 3.06 -35.33
C GLN A 272 7.55 2.63 -36.45
N PRO A 273 7.35 3.44 -37.51
CA PRO A 273 6.44 3.09 -38.61
C PRO A 273 6.83 1.85 -39.43
N ASN A 274 8.10 1.46 -39.39
CA ASN A 274 8.66 0.29 -40.08
C ASN A 274 8.78 -0.94 -39.17
N GLU A 275 8.03 -0.99 -38.06
CA GLU A 275 7.95 -2.17 -37.20
C GLU A 275 7.23 -3.33 -37.93
N VAL A 276 7.83 -4.52 -37.89
CA VAL A 276 7.26 -5.77 -38.41
C VAL A 276 7.09 -6.76 -37.27
N PHE A 277 5.83 -7.09 -36.97
CA PHE A 277 5.47 -8.03 -35.90
C PHE A 277 5.62 -9.47 -36.38
N LEU A 278 6.63 -10.14 -35.84
CA LEU A 278 6.96 -11.52 -36.12
C LEU A 278 5.86 -12.47 -35.63
N SER A 279 5.76 -13.63 -36.27
CA SER A 279 4.92 -14.74 -35.86
C SER A 279 5.61 -15.58 -34.76
N PRO A 280 4.87 -16.43 -34.02
CA PRO A 280 5.49 -17.32 -33.03
C PRO A 280 6.63 -18.16 -33.62
N GLY A 281 7.82 -18.07 -33.02
CA GLY A 281 9.01 -18.81 -33.46
C GLY A 281 9.70 -18.29 -34.72
N GLU A 282 9.21 -17.21 -35.32
CA GLU A 282 9.84 -16.57 -36.47
C GLU A 282 11.10 -15.81 -36.04
N MET A 283 12.21 -16.02 -36.76
CA MET A 283 13.47 -15.31 -36.53
C MET A 283 13.51 -14.03 -37.38
N PRO A 284 14.02 -12.92 -36.83
CA PRO A 284 14.13 -11.68 -37.60
C PRO A 284 15.06 -11.88 -38.80
N PRO A 285 14.62 -11.56 -40.03
CA PRO A 285 15.48 -11.49 -41.21
C PRO A 285 16.62 -10.47 -41.02
N SER A 286 17.72 -10.68 -41.74
CA SER A 286 18.82 -9.69 -41.84
C SER A 286 18.45 -8.57 -42.81
N ASP A 287 17.51 -7.71 -42.43
CA ASP A 287 17.15 -6.49 -43.16
C ASP A 287 17.33 -5.28 -42.26
N GLU A 288 18.33 -4.44 -42.56
CA GLU A 288 18.69 -3.26 -41.77
C GLU A 288 17.64 -2.12 -41.86
N GLY A 289 16.68 -2.20 -42.79
CA GLY A 289 15.65 -1.18 -42.99
C GLY A 289 14.38 -1.38 -42.17
N LYS A 290 14.24 -2.50 -41.44
CA LYS A 290 13.04 -2.87 -40.68
C LYS A 290 13.36 -3.10 -39.21
N VAL A 291 12.39 -2.79 -38.35
CA VAL A 291 12.48 -3.09 -36.93
C VAL A 291 11.61 -4.28 -36.63
N TYR A 292 12.21 -5.42 -36.30
CA TYR A 292 11.46 -6.64 -36.02
C TYR A 292 11.03 -6.68 -34.55
N VAL A 293 9.71 -6.74 -34.33
CA VAL A 293 9.10 -6.87 -33.02
C VAL A 293 8.76 -8.35 -32.80
N ARG A 294 9.25 -8.93 -31.71
CA ARG A 294 8.99 -10.34 -31.39
C ARG A 294 7.50 -10.55 -31.15
N HIS A 295 7.02 -11.74 -31.51
CA HIS A 295 5.66 -12.13 -31.18
C HIS A 295 5.44 -12.11 -29.67
N ARG A 296 4.41 -11.38 -29.23
CA ARG A 296 3.90 -11.42 -27.87
C ARG A 296 2.49 -12.02 -27.91
N PRO A 297 2.24 -13.14 -27.21
CA PRO A 297 0.91 -13.75 -27.19
C PRO A 297 -0.09 -12.81 -26.51
N LYS A 298 -1.33 -12.81 -27.00
CA LYS A 298 -2.43 -12.10 -26.33
C LYS A 298 -2.80 -12.81 -25.04
N GLU A 299 -3.02 -12.04 -23.99
CA GLU A 299 -3.41 -12.53 -22.68
C GLU A 299 -4.61 -11.74 -22.16
N ASP A 300 -5.46 -12.41 -21.39
CA ASP A 300 -6.65 -11.80 -20.77
C ASP A 300 -6.19 -10.70 -19.81
N PRO A 301 -6.70 -9.46 -19.93
CA PRO A 301 -6.23 -8.34 -19.11
C PRO A 301 -6.47 -8.55 -17.61
N ARG A 302 -7.35 -9.47 -17.22
CA ARG A 302 -7.55 -9.86 -15.80
C ARG A 302 -6.36 -10.59 -15.19
N GLU A 303 -5.44 -11.08 -16.02
CA GLU A 303 -4.24 -11.80 -15.59
C GLU A 303 -3.01 -10.87 -15.49
N PHE A 304 -3.07 -9.64 -16.03
CA PHE A 304 -1.94 -8.72 -15.93
C PHE A 304 -1.70 -8.23 -14.52
N LYS A 305 -0.48 -8.36 -14.03
CA LYS A 305 -0.09 -7.88 -12.71
C LYS A 305 0.98 -6.80 -12.82
N ILE A 306 0.69 -5.64 -12.24
CA ILE A 306 1.60 -4.49 -12.16
C ILE A 306 1.98 -4.27 -10.70
N LEU A 307 3.28 -4.25 -10.42
CA LEU A 307 3.83 -3.99 -9.10
C LEU A 307 4.55 -2.63 -9.06
N ASP A 308 4.27 -1.87 -8.01
CA ASP A 308 5.18 -0.82 -7.52
C ASP A 308 5.76 -1.24 -6.16
N PRO A 309 7.05 -1.64 -6.07
CA PRO A 309 7.64 -2.19 -4.86
C PRO A 309 8.05 -1.14 -3.82
N ALA A 310 7.89 0.16 -4.12
CA ALA A 310 8.12 1.29 -3.21
C ALA A 310 7.11 2.40 -3.54
N CYS A 311 5.83 2.08 -3.36
CA CYS A 311 4.76 2.75 -4.09
C CYS A 311 4.49 4.19 -3.67
N GLY A 312 4.88 4.61 -2.47
CA GLY A 312 4.60 5.94 -1.98
C GLY A 312 3.11 6.27 -2.07
N SER A 313 2.77 7.33 -2.81
CA SER A 313 1.37 7.74 -3.06
C SER A 313 0.68 6.99 -4.21
N GLY A 314 1.33 6.00 -4.82
CA GLY A 314 0.77 5.18 -5.89
C GLY A 314 0.76 5.86 -7.26
N HIS A 315 1.63 6.83 -7.53
CA HIS A 315 1.59 7.63 -8.76
C HIS A 315 1.71 6.77 -10.04
N TYR A 316 2.56 5.74 -10.04
CA TYR A 316 2.63 4.79 -11.15
C TYR A 316 1.35 3.96 -11.29
N LEU A 317 0.80 3.48 -10.17
CA LEU A 317 -0.43 2.67 -10.16
C LEU A 317 -1.65 3.47 -10.65
N LEU A 318 -1.72 4.76 -10.34
CA LEU A 318 -2.77 5.67 -10.83
C LEU A 318 -2.75 5.81 -12.35
N TYR A 319 -1.58 5.94 -12.96
CA TYR A 319 -1.51 6.04 -14.43
C TYR A 319 -1.69 4.67 -15.09
N ALA A 320 -1.19 3.59 -14.47
CA ALA A 320 -1.46 2.23 -14.91
C ALA A 320 -2.97 1.91 -14.89
N PHE A 321 -3.71 2.40 -13.89
CA PHE A 321 -5.18 2.30 -13.85
C PHE A 321 -5.83 2.89 -15.11
N ASP A 322 -5.40 4.09 -15.52
CA ASP A 322 -5.95 4.76 -16.71
C ASP A 322 -5.67 3.97 -18.01
N LEU A 323 -4.47 3.41 -18.15
CA LEU A 323 -4.13 2.55 -19.30
C LEU A 323 -4.91 1.24 -19.27
N LEU A 324 -5.04 0.61 -18.11
CA LEU A 324 -5.80 -0.64 -17.96
C LEU A 324 -7.27 -0.45 -18.36
N GLN A 325 -7.91 0.67 -18.02
CA GLN A 325 -9.28 0.92 -18.47
C GLN A 325 -9.42 0.86 -20.00
N ALA A 326 -8.45 1.42 -20.74
CA ALA A 326 -8.43 1.34 -22.20
C ALA A 326 -8.17 -0.10 -22.69
N ILE A 327 -7.25 -0.80 -22.03
CA ILE A 327 -6.91 -2.20 -22.33
C ILE A 327 -8.13 -3.11 -22.16
N TYR A 328 -8.86 -3.00 -21.05
CA TYR A 328 -10.07 -3.79 -20.79
C TYR A 328 -11.15 -3.54 -21.85
N GLU A 329 -11.31 -2.29 -22.27
CA GLU A 329 -12.28 -1.91 -23.29
C GLU A 329 -11.93 -2.52 -24.67
N GLU A 330 -10.66 -2.44 -25.08
CA GLU A 330 -10.19 -3.05 -26.33
C GLU A 330 -10.26 -4.58 -26.28
N ALA A 331 -9.88 -5.18 -25.15
CA ALA A 331 -9.91 -6.62 -24.96
C ALA A 331 -11.31 -7.22 -25.08
N TYR A 332 -12.36 -6.48 -24.69
CA TYR A 332 -13.74 -6.94 -24.81
C TYR A 332 -14.19 -7.09 -26.28
N ASP A 333 -13.67 -6.25 -27.18
CA ASP A 333 -13.98 -6.26 -28.61
C ASP A 333 -13.01 -7.12 -29.43
N ASP A 334 -11.90 -7.52 -28.83
CA ASP A 334 -10.86 -8.33 -29.47
C ASP A 334 -11.40 -9.74 -29.83
N PRO A 335 -11.17 -10.25 -31.06
CA PRO A 335 -11.65 -11.57 -31.48
C PRO A 335 -11.08 -12.75 -30.67
N ASP A 336 -9.87 -12.60 -30.13
CA ASP A 336 -9.16 -13.66 -29.40
C ASP A 336 -9.45 -13.58 -27.89
N LEU A 337 -9.52 -12.36 -27.34
CA LEU A 337 -9.71 -12.13 -25.90
C LEU A 337 -11.19 -11.96 -25.51
N GLY A 338 -11.99 -11.32 -26.36
CA GLY A 338 -13.37 -10.95 -26.14
C GLY A 338 -14.30 -12.11 -25.77
N PRO A 339 -14.24 -13.29 -26.42
CA PRO A 339 -15.17 -14.40 -26.14
C PRO A 339 -15.22 -14.81 -24.66
N LYS A 340 -14.08 -14.82 -23.96
CA LYS A 340 -14.02 -15.18 -22.53
C LYS A 340 -14.61 -14.07 -21.65
N LEU A 341 -14.33 -12.81 -21.97
CA LEU A 341 -14.88 -11.65 -21.24
C LEU A 341 -16.39 -11.53 -21.44
N GLN A 342 -16.87 -11.72 -22.67
CA GLN A 342 -18.29 -11.71 -23.04
C GLN A 342 -19.07 -12.89 -22.44
N GLN A 343 -18.41 -14.03 -22.22
CA GLN A 343 -19.02 -15.15 -21.51
C GLN A 343 -19.26 -14.81 -20.03
N ASP A 344 -18.27 -14.22 -19.36
CA ASP A 344 -18.36 -13.83 -17.95
C ASP A 344 -19.25 -12.60 -17.75
N TYR A 345 -19.25 -11.69 -18.72
CA TYR A 345 -20.03 -10.46 -18.75
C TYR A 345 -20.71 -10.27 -20.11
N PRO A 346 -21.90 -10.86 -20.34
CA PRO A 346 -22.61 -10.75 -21.62
C PRO A 346 -23.06 -9.34 -21.98
N ASP A 347 -23.27 -8.49 -20.98
CA ASP A 347 -23.65 -7.09 -21.15
C ASP A 347 -22.41 -6.19 -21.02
N ARG A 348 -22.15 -5.40 -22.08
CA ARG A 348 -20.95 -4.53 -22.16
C ARG A 348 -20.97 -3.43 -21.11
N GLU A 349 -22.13 -2.85 -20.83
CA GLU A 349 -22.23 -1.78 -19.82
C GLU A 349 -22.03 -2.34 -18.41
N ALA A 350 -22.57 -3.53 -18.12
CA ALA A 350 -22.27 -4.24 -16.87
C ALA A 350 -20.78 -4.58 -16.74
N PHE A 351 -20.10 -4.99 -17.83
CA PHE A 351 -18.66 -5.19 -17.84
C PHE A 351 -17.90 -3.90 -17.52
N ARG A 352 -18.17 -2.81 -18.26
CA ARG A 352 -17.54 -1.50 -18.03
C ARG A 352 -17.70 -1.02 -16.59
N ARG A 353 -18.88 -1.24 -16.01
CA ARG A 353 -19.14 -0.92 -14.60
C ARG A 353 -18.25 -1.72 -13.64
N GLU A 354 -17.89 -2.96 -13.95
CA GLU A 354 -17.01 -3.77 -13.09
C GLU A 354 -15.51 -3.49 -13.31
N VAL A 355 -15.11 -2.92 -14.45
CA VAL A 355 -13.69 -2.70 -14.81
C VAL A 355 -12.89 -1.95 -13.74
N PRO A 356 -13.33 -0.79 -13.19
CA PRO A 356 -12.59 -0.10 -12.13
C PRO A 356 -12.31 -0.98 -10.90
N LYS A 357 -13.28 -1.81 -10.49
CA LYS A 357 -13.11 -2.77 -9.40
C LYS A 357 -12.15 -3.90 -9.79
N LEU A 358 -12.29 -4.48 -10.98
CA LEU A 358 -11.41 -5.53 -11.48
C LEU A 358 -9.95 -5.08 -11.51
N ILE A 359 -9.68 -3.84 -11.91
CA ILE A 359 -8.33 -3.26 -11.93
C ILE A 359 -7.70 -3.28 -10.53
N LEU A 360 -8.43 -2.84 -9.50
CA LEU A 360 -7.92 -2.79 -8.13
C LEU A 360 -7.81 -4.18 -7.50
N GLU A 361 -8.70 -5.10 -7.84
CA GLU A 361 -8.74 -6.45 -7.25
C GLU A 361 -7.78 -7.44 -7.92
N ARG A 362 -7.36 -7.19 -9.17
CA ARG A 362 -6.57 -8.15 -9.95
C ARG A 362 -5.25 -7.62 -10.46
N ASN A 363 -5.17 -6.34 -10.81
CA ASN A 363 -4.06 -5.83 -11.61
C ASN A 363 -3.02 -5.04 -10.83
N LEU A 364 -3.43 -4.20 -9.87
CA LEU A 364 -2.54 -3.23 -9.24
C LEU A 364 -2.06 -3.69 -7.86
N TYR A 365 -0.75 -3.73 -7.69
CA TYR A 365 -0.06 -4.15 -6.48
C TYR A 365 0.95 -3.08 -6.06
N GLY A 366 1.00 -2.78 -4.76
CA GLY A 366 1.89 -1.76 -4.21
C GLY A 366 2.46 -2.18 -2.87
N ILE A 367 3.75 -1.98 -2.67
CA ILE A 367 4.43 -2.22 -1.39
C ILE A 367 5.06 -0.91 -0.94
N ASP A 368 4.90 -0.55 0.33
CA ASP A 368 5.72 0.49 0.97
C ASP A 368 6.09 0.07 2.40
N ILE A 369 7.21 0.59 2.91
CA ILE A 369 7.60 0.39 4.32
C ILE A 369 6.91 1.39 5.25
N ASP A 370 6.35 2.47 4.70
CA ASP A 370 5.65 3.50 5.46
C ASP A 370 4.13 3.24 5.42
N PRO A 371 3.49 2.87 6.54
CA PRO A 371 2.04 2.62 6.57
C PRO A 371 1.24 3.84 6.08
N ARG A 372 1.78 5.04 6.27
CA ARG A 372 1.20 6.31 5.82
C ARG A 372 1.14 6.44 4.31
N ALA A 373 2.14 5.91 3.60
CA ALA A 373 2.16 5.88 2.15
C ALA A 373 1.05 4.96 1.63
N VAL A 374 0.90 3.79 2.23
CA VAL A 374 -0.16 2.81 1.92
C VAL A 374 -1.56 3.40 2.13
N GLN A 375 -1.79 4.14 3.23
CA GLN A 375 -3.07 4.85 3.44
C GLN A 375 -3.42 5.77 2.27
N ILE A 376 -2.41 6.49 1.76
CA ILE A 376 -2.58 7.50 0.73
C ILE A 376 -2.73 6.88 -0.65
N ALA A 377 -1.92 5.86 -0.98
CA ALA A 377 -2.07 5.12 -2.22
C ALA A 377 -3.43 4.42 -2.30
N ALA A 378 -3.90 3.82 -1.20
CA ALA A 378 -5.23 3.19 -1.14
C ALA A 378 -6.36 4.21 -1.38
N LEU A 379 -6.32 5.37 -0.70
CA LEU A 379 -7.29 6.45 -0.93
C LEU A 379 -7.24 6.97 -2.36
N ALA A 380 -6.03 7.21 -2.91
CA ALA A 380 -5.86 7.76 -4.24
C ALA A 380 -6.42 6.82 -5.33
N LEU A 381 -6.15 5.52 -5.21
CA LEU A 381 -6.70 4.51 -6.11
C LEU A 381 -8.21 4.36 -5.99
N TRP A 382 -8.75 4.42 -4.76
CA TRP A 382 -10.20 4.43 -4.56
C TRP A 382 -10.84 5.66 -5.21
N LEU A 383 -10.30 6.86 -4.98
CA LEU A 383 -10.77 8.10 -5.60
C LEU A 383 -10.70 8.04 -7.13
N ARG A 384 -9.66 7.41 -7.69
CA ARG A 384 -9.53 7.18 -9.13
C ARG A 384 -10.64 6.28 -9.67
N ALA A 385 -10.96 5.19 -8.98
CA ALA A 385 -12.09 4.34 -9.36
C ALA A 385 -13.44 5.07 -9.25
N GLN A 386 -13.64 5.88 -8.20
CA GLN A 386 -14.85 6.70 -8.06
C GLN A 386 -15.01 7.72 -9.19
N ARG A 387 -13.91 8.32 -9.65
CA ARG A 387 -13.90 9.21 -10.81
C ARG A 387 -14.32 8.47 -12.08
N ALA A 388 -13.79 7.28 -12.32
CA ALA A 388 -14.21 6.45 -13.47
C ALA A 388 -15.72 6.19 -13.45
N TYR A 389 -16.29 5.84 -12.29
CA TYR A 389 -17.74 5.66 -12.15
C TYR A 389 -18.54 6.95 -12.40
N GLN A 390 -18.03 8.11 -11.98
CA GLN A 390 -18.66 9.40 -12.25
C GLN A 390 -18.65 9.75 -13.74
N GLU A 391 -17.55 9.48 -14.44
CA GLU A 391 -17.44 9.68 -15.88
C GLU A 391 -18.41 8.77 -16.66
N MET A 392 -18.76 7.61 -16.11
CA MET A 392 -19.83 6.72 -16.59
C MET A 392 -21.25 7.19 -16.21
N GLY A 393 -21.39 8.24 -15.39
CA GLY A 393 -22.69 8.76 -14.94
C GLY A 393 -23.36 7.94 -13.83
N LEU A 394 -22.62 7.05 -13.14
CA LEU A 394 -23.17 6.17 -12.11
C LEU A 394 -23.39 6.89 -10.77
N LYS A 395 -24.59 6.70 -10.20
CA LYS A 395 -24.91 7.17 -8.85
C LYS A 395 -24.20 6.32 -7.81
N PRO A 396 -23.90 6.85 -6.61
CA PRO A 396 -23.18 6.12 -5.56
C PRO A 396 -23.76 4.74 -5.24
N GLU A 397 -25.08 4.56 -5.29
CA GLU A 397 -25.76 3.30 -4.97
C GLU A 397 -25.59 2.22 -6.05
N GLU A 398 -25.21 2.63 -7.27
CA GLU A 398 -25.03 1.75 -8.43
C GLU A 398 -23.57 1.31 -8.59
N ARG A 399 -22.65 1.92 -7.83
CA ARG A 399 -21.21 1.65 -7.93
C ARG A 399 -20.86 0.34 -7.23
N PRO A 400 -20.09 -0.55 -7.88
CA PRO A 400 -19.56 -1.72 -7.21
C PRO A 400 -18.70 -1.33 -6.01
N LYS A 401 -18.96 -1.96 -4.86
CA LYS A 401 -18.11 -1.82 -3.68
C LYS A 401 -16.73 -2.41 -3.97
N ILE A 402 -15.69 -1.63 -3.67
CA ILE A 402 -14.30 -2.08 -3.74
C ILE A 402 -13.93 -2.60 -2.35
N THR A 403 -13.72 -3.90 -2.21
CA THR A 403 -13.45 -4.52 -0.89
C THR A 403 -12.05 -5.10 -0.75
N ARG A 404 -11.27 -5.08 -1.82
CA ARG A 404 -9.91 -5.60 -1.86
C ARG A 404 -9.03 -4.70 -2.72
N SER A 405 -7.87 -4.38 -2.18
CA SER A 405 -6.73 -3.78 -2.89
C SER A 405 -5.46 -4.49 -2.44
N HIS A 406 -4.43 -4.47 -3.27
CA HIS A 406 -3.14 -5.11 -2.96
C HIS A 406 -2.06 -4.07 -2.64
N ILE A 407 -2.46 -3.02 -1.91
CA ILE A 407 -1.54 -2.01 -1.39
C ILE A 407 -1.22 -2.41 0.05
N VAL A 408 0.01 -2.87 0.29
CA VAL A 408 0.41 -3.54 1.52
C VAL A 408 1.60 -2.82 2.16
N VAL A 409 1.64 -2.83 3.49
CA VAL A 409 2.80 -2.36 4.23
C VAL A 409 3.77 -3.52 4.40
N ALA A 410 5.05 -3.29 4.13
CA ALA A 410 6.11 -4.22 4.50
C ALA A 410 6.44 -4.02 5.99
N GLU A 411 5.57 -4.52 6.85
CA GLU A 411 5.75 -4.48 8.31
C GLU A 411 6.19 -5.84 8.87
N PRO A 412 6.96 -5.85 9.96
CA PRO A 412 7.27 -7.08 10.66
C PRO A 412 5.99 -7.69 11.23
N MET A 413 6.02 -9.00 11.45
CA MET A 413 4.94 -9.64 12.21
C MET A 413 4.94 -9.09 13.65
N PRO A 414 3.78 -9.11 14.35
CA PRO A 414 3.67 -8.54 15.68
C PRO A 414 4.72 -9.09 16.66
N GLY A 415 5.32 -8.20 17.45
CA GLY A 415 6.44 -8.50 18.35
C GLY A 415 6.05 -9.21 19.66
N GLU A 416 4.76 -9.29 19.97
CA GLU A 416 4.24 -9.86 21.21
C GLU A 416 4.31 -11.40 21.20
N THR A 417 5.45 -11.95 21.61
CA THR A 417 5.68 -13.40 21.65
C THR A 417 4.62 -14.17 22.45
N GLU A 418 4.09 -13.56 23.53
CA GLU A 418 2.99 -14.18 24.31
C GLU A 418 1.71 -14.35 23.48
N LEU A 419 1.33 -13.34 22.68
CA LEU A 419 0.14 -13.40 21.83
C LEU A 419 0.34 -14.35 20.66
N LEU A 420 1.56 -14.42 20.13
CA LEU A 420 1.93 -15.42 19.12
C LEU A 420 1.73 -16.84 19.67
N GLU A 421 2.28 -17.15 20.84
CA GLU A 421 2.15 -18.49 21.43
C GLU A 421 0.69 -18.82 21.81
N GLU A 422 -0.08 -17.83 22.29
CA GLU A 422 -1.52 -17.96 22.52
C GLU A 422 -2.28 -18.29 21.22
N PHE A 423 -1.96 -17.59 20.13
CA PHE A 423 -2.60 -17.77 18.83
C PHE A 423 -2.29 -19.15 18.23
N VAL A 424 -1.00 -19.50 18.13
CA VAL A 424 -0.58 -20.75 17.47
C VAL A 424 -0.96 -22.00 18.27
N ALA A 425 -1.15 -21.90 19.59
CA ALA A 425 -1.65 -23.01 20.41
C ALA A 425 -3.03 -23.51 19.96
N ASN A 426 -3.85 -22.60 19.42
CA ASN A 426 -5.21 -22.86 18.96
C ASN A 426 -5.28 -23.21 17.46
N LEU A 427 -4.20 -22.99 16.70
CA LEU A 427 -4.18 -23.31 15.28
C LEU A 427 -4.19 -24.82 15.04
N ARG A 428 -5.03 -25.24 14.09
CA ARG A 428 -5.07 -26.62 13.61
C ARG A 428 -5.03 -26.63 12.09
N PRO A 429 -4.29 -27.58 11.50
CA PRO A 429 -3.44 -28.59 12.16
C PRO A 429 -2.12 -28.01 12.71
N PRO A 430 -1.37 -28.77 13.55
CA PRO A 430 -0.08 -28.32 14.10
C PRO A 430 0.95 -27.86 13.06
N ALA A 431 0.93 -28.43 11.85
CA ALA A 431 1.74 -27.95 10.74
C ALA A 431 1.55 -26.45 10.44
N LEU A 432 0.32 -25.94 10.58
CA LEU A 432 0.01 -24.52 10.39
C LEU A 432 0.64 -23.65 11.48
N ALA A 433 0.67 -24.13 12.72
CA ALA A 433 1.34 -23.45 13.82
C ALA A 433 2.85 -23.34 13.59
N SER A 434 3.50 -24.40 13.09
CA SER A 434 4.92 -24.39 12.72
C SER A 434 5.20 -23.36 11.62
N LEU A 435 4.36 -23.33 10.58
CA LEU A 435 4.49 -22.36 9.48
C LEU A 435 4.36 -20.92 9.98
N VAL A 436 3.33 -20.63 10.80
CA VAL A 436 3.13 -19.29 11.37
C VAL A 436 4.34 -18.85 12.19
N ARG A 437 4.88 -19.70 13.08
CA ARG A 437 6.10 -19.35 13.84
C ARG A 437 7.29 -19.02 12.94
N ALA A 438 7.48 -19.80 11.87
CA ALA A 438 8.55 -19.56 10.92
C ALA A 438 8.38 -18.22 10.19
N VAL A 439 7.15 -17.91 9.73
CA VAL A 439 6.82 -16.63 9.11
C VAL A 439 7.11 -15.47 10.06
N PHE A 440 6.66 -15.55 11.31
CA PHE A 440 6.90 -14.53 12.33
C PHE A 440 8.39 -14.21 12.51
N TYR A 441 9.22 -15.25 12.63
CA TYR A 441 10.67 -15.06 12.80
C TYR A 441 11.34 -14.50 11.53
N LYS A 442 10.96 -14.99 10.35
CA LYS A 442 11.57 -14.57 9.08
C LYS A 442 11.17 -13.16 8.64
N MET A 443 10.06 -12.64 9.14
CA MET A 443 9.53 -11.31 8.87
C MET A 443 10.14 -10.20 9.74
N GLU A 444 11.03 -10.52 10.69
CA GLU A 444 11.62 -9.52 11.60
C GLU A 444 12.25 -8.32 10.88
N LEU A 445 12.84 -8.54 9.70
CA LEU A 445 13.47 -7.50 8.89
C LEU A 445 12.54 -6.82 7.87
N ALA A 446 11.23 -7.13 7.85
CA ALA A 446 10.32 -6.63 6.82
C ALA A 446 10.24 -5.09 6.78
N SER A 447 10.10 -4.42 7.94
CA SER A 447 10.11 -2.94 7.98
C SER A 447 11.43 -2.32 7.51
N GLU A 448 12.54 -3.01 7.74
CA GLU A 448 13.88 -2.48 7.50
C GLU A 448 14.40 -2.75 6.07
N ALA A 449 14.08 -3.91 5.50
CA ALA A 449 14.45 -4.30 4.15
C ALA A 449 13.33 -4.03 3.12
N GLY A 450 12.08 -3.90 3.57
CA GLY A 450 10.92 -3.72 2.70
C GLY A 450 10.76 -4.86 1.70
N SER A 451 10.43 -4.49 0.46
CA SER A 451 10.34 -5.38 -0.70
C SER A 451 11.66 -6.07 -1.09
N LEU A 452 12.80 -5.68 -0.52
CA LEU A 452 14.06 -6.41 -0.69
C LEU A 452 14.17 -7.64 0.22
N LEU A 453 13.30 -7.78 1.23
CA LEU A 453 13.20 -9.04 1.95
C LEU A 453 12.63 -10.10 1.01
N LYS A 454 13.45 -11.08 0.63
CA LYS A 454 13.03 -12.23 -0.21
C LYS A 454 12.23 -13.25 0.61
N ILE A 455 11.16 -12.78 1.26
CA ILE A 455 10.41 -13.56 2.24
C ILE A 455 9.86 -14.86 1.64
N GLU A 456 9.43 -14.84 0.39
CA GLU A 456 8.95 -16.02 -0.34
C GLU A 456 10.02 -17.11 -0.52
N GLN A 457 11.30 -16.73 -0.45
CA GLN A 457 12.42 -17.67 -0.46
C GLN A 457 12.75 -18.13 0.96
N GLU A 458 12.74 -17.21 1.92
CA GLU A 458 13.06 -17.49 3.33
C GLU A 458 12.07 -18.45 4.00
N ILE A 459 10.81 -18.46 3.58
CA ILE A 459 9.75 -19.33 4.13
C ILE A 459 9.52 -20.59 3.28
N ARG A 460 10.21 -20.77 2.15
CA ARG A 460 10.01 -21.93 1.27
C ARG A 460 10.22 -23.24 2.01
N ASP A 461 11.35 -23.37 2.70
CA ASP A 461 11.65 -24.56 3.50
C ASP A 461 10.61 -24.78 4.61
N ALA A 462 10.06 -23.69 5.18
CA ALA A 462 9.01 -23.77 6.19
C ALA A 462 7.68 -24.25 5.61
N ILE A 463 7.33 -23.83 4.38
CA ILE A 463 6.16 -24.32 3.65
C ILE A 463 6.33 -25.81 3.32
N GLU A 464 7.49 -26.21 2.80
CA GLU A 464 7.79 -27.60 2.46
C GLU A 464 7.73 -28.50 3.71
N ALA A 465 8.34 -28.06 4.82
CA ALA A 465 8.29 -28.77 6.09
C ALA A 465 6.87 -28.88 6.64
N ALA A 466 6.08 -27.79 6.60
CA ALA A 466 4.69 -27.79 7.03
C ALA A 466 3.84 -28.74 6.17
N ARG A 467 4.03 -28.73 4.84
CA ARG A 467 3.35 -29.65 3.92
C ARG A 467 3.69 -31.11 4.21
N ALA A 468 4.97 -31.42 4.43
CA ALA A 468 5.42 -32.77 4.78
C ALA A 468 4.83 -33.26 6.11
N GLN A 469 4.84 -32.41 7.14
CA GLN A 469 4.22 -32.70 8.43
C GLN A 469 2.71 -32.95 8.28
N TRP A 470 2.03 -32.11 7.51
CA TRP A 470 0.59 -32.22 7.26
C TRP A 470 0.23 -33.54 6.54
N MET A 471 0.99 -33.93 5.52
CA MET A 471 0.78 -35.18 4.81
C MET A 471 0.95 -36.40 5.74
N ALA A 472 1.98 -36.40 6.59
CA ALA A 472 2.22 -37.47 7.55
C ALA A 472 1.07 -37.59 8.57
N GLU A 473 0.58 -36.46 9.11
CA GLU A 473 -0.57 -36.43 10.02
C GLU A 473 -1.85 -36.99 9.37
N THR A 474 -2.06 -36.64 8.10
CA THR A 474 -3.20 -37.12 7.30
C THR A 474 -3.14 -38.63 7.08
N GLU A 475 -1.97 -39.17 6.73
CA GLU A 475 -1.77 -40.61 6.50
C GLU A 475 -2.04 -41.44 7.76
N VAL A 476 -1.62 -40.97 8.93
CA VAL A 476 -1.90 -41.61 10.22
C VAL A 476 -3.40 -41.67 10.49
N LEU A 477 -4.12 -40.56 10.26
CA LEU A 477 -5.57 -40.49 10.46
C LEU A 477 -6.33 -41.48 9.56
N PHE A 478 -5.92 -41.62 8.30
CA PHE A 478 -6.50 -42.59 7.36
C PHE A 478 -6.25 -44.03 7.81
N LYS A 479 -5.04 -44.36 8.28
CA LYS A 479 -4.70 -45.69 8.82
C LYS A 479 -5.53 -46.03 10.06
N GLU A 480 -5.76 -45.08 10.96
CA GLU A 480 -6.59 -45.26 12.15
C GLU A 480 -8.08 -45.45 11.81
N ALA A 481 -8.61 -44.64 10.89
CA ALA A 481 -10.00 -44.76 10.42
C ALA A 481 -10.26 -46.11 9.74
N ALA A 482 -9.31 -46.58 8.91
CA ALA A 482 -9.36 -47.90 8.29
C ALA A 482 -9.36 -49.04 9.33
N ARG A 483 -8.58 -48.89 10.41
CA ARG A 483 -8.49 -49.88 11.50
C ARG A 483 -9.78 -49.95 12.34
N LEU A 484 -10.47 -48.84 12.52
CA LEU A 484 -11.69 -48.74 13.33
C LEU A 484 -12.99 -49.14 12.59
N LYS A 485 -12.93 -49.46 11.28
CA LYS A 485 -14.11 -49.69 10.40
C LYS A 485 -15.17 -48.57 10.48
N SER A 486 -14.81 -47.42 11.00
CA SER A 486 -15.63 -46.22 10.97
C SER A 486 -15.37 -45.52 9.65
N LYS A 487 -16.42 -45.05 8.96
CA LYS A 487 -16.22 -44.03 7.94
C LYS A 487 -15.44 -42.89 8.60
N PRO A 488 -14.28 -42.45 8.08
CA PRO A 488 -13.66 -41.24 8.59
C PRO A 488 -14.74 -40.16 8.50
N LYS A 489 -15.13 -39.58 9.64
CA LYS A 489 -15.93 -38.35 9.60
C LYS A 489 -15.07 -37.38 8.81
N PRO A 490 -15.57 -36.78 7.71
CA PRO A 490 -14.80 -35.78 6.99
C PRO A 490 -14.73 -34.55 7.90
N LYS A 491 -13.76 -34.52 8.82
CA LYS A 491 -13.21 -33.24 9.26
C LYS A 491 -12.37 -32.79 8.08
N GLU A 492 -12.95 -31.88 7.28
CA GLU A 492 -12.24 -31.11 6.26
C GLU A 492 -11.26 -31.97 5.44
N THR A 493 -11.79 -32.86 4.61
CA THR A 493 -10.94 -33.65 3.71
C THR A 493 -10.31 -32.72 2.69
N PHE A 494 -9.01 -32.51 2.81
CA PHE A 494 -8.23 -31.63 1.97
C PHE A 494 -7.55 -32.35 0.82
N ASP A 495 -7.33 -31.60 -0.27
CA ASP A 495 -6.67 -32.09 -1.47
C ASP A 495 -5.17 -32.21 -1.25
N VAL A 496 -4.73 -33.40 -0.84
CA VAL A 496 -3.32 -33.77 -0.70
C VAL A 496 -2.54 -33.76 -2.02
N THR A 497 -3.20 -33.53 -3.17
CA THR A 497 -2.54 -33.34 -4.48
C THR A 497 -2.26 -31.87 -4.82
N ALA A 498 -2.62 -30.93 -3.93
CA ALA A 498 -2.46 -29.50 -4.13
C ALA A 498 -1.00 -29.08 -4.45
N THR A 499 -0.86 -28.12 -5.37
CA THR A 499 0.40 -27.42 -5.64
C THR A 499 0.86 -26.61 -4.42
N GLU A 500 2.13 -26.20 -4.37
CA GLU A 500 2.63 -25.31 -3.31
C GLU A 500 1.79 -24.01 -3.20
N GLU A 501 1.36 -23.49 -4.35
CA GLU A 501 0.50 -22.31 -4.44
C GLU A 501 -0.88 -22.55 -3.81
N SER A 502 -1.55 -23.65 -4.18
CA SER A 502 -2.84 -24.03 -3.61
C SER A 502 -2.75 -24.32 -2.11
N PHE A 503 -1.67 -24.96 -1.65
CA PHE A 503 -1.42 -25.20 -0.23
C PHE A 503 -1.26 -23.89 0.53
N TRP A 504 -0.46 -22.96 0.02
CA TRP A 504 -0.29 -21.66 0.67
C TRP A 504 -1.60 -20.89 0.74
N HIS A 505 -2.35 -20.82 -0.36
CA HIS A 505 -3.61 -20.09 -0.39
C HIS A 505 -4.61 -20.66 0.64
N GLU A 506 -4.64 -21.98 0.80
CA GLU A 506 -5.42 -22.61 1.85
C GLU A 506 -4.90 -22.29 3.26
N ALA A 507 -3.59 -22.42 3.48
CA ALA A 507 -2.95 -22.13 4.77
C ALA A 507 -3.19 -20.68 5.19
N GLU A 508 -3.00 -19.74 4.27
CA GLU A 508 -3.30 -18.31 4.42
C GLU A 508 -4.76 -18.10 4.79
N ASN A 509 -5.72 -18.63 4.01
CA ASN A 509 -7.14 -18.48 4.30
C ASN A 509 -7.52 -19.00 5.69
N ARG A 510 -6.94 -20.12 6.12
CA ARG A 510 -7.15 -20.68 7.47
C ARG A 510 -6.54 -19.79 8.55
N VAL A 511 -5.32 -19.28 8.34
CA VAL A 511 -4.66 -18.36 9.30
C VAL A 511 -5.44 -17.06 9.41
N LEU A 512 -5.81 -16.44 8.30
CA LEU A 512 -6.60 -15.20 8.27
C LEU A 512 -7.95 -15.40 8.97
N LYS A 513 -8.63 -16.53 8.73
CA LYS A 513 -9.86 -16.87 9.45
C LYS A 513 -9.60 -17.02 10.95
N ALA A 514 -8.55 -17.74 11.34
CA ALA A 514 -8.20 -17.91 12.75
C ALA A 514 -7.80 -16.60 13.44
N LEU A 515 -7.15 -15.66 12.74
CA LEU A 515 -6.82 -14.33 13.23
C LEU A 515 -8.09 -13.51 13.49
N ARG A 516 -9.08 -13.56 12.59
CA ARG A 516 -10.40 -12.93 12.82
C ARG A 516 -11.08 -13.51 14.06
N ASP A 517 -11.15 -14.84 14.14
CA ASP A 517 -11.74 -15.53 15.31
C ASP A 517 -10.97 -15.20 16.61
N TYR A 518 -9.65 -14.95 16.53
CA TYR A 518 -8.81 -14.56 17.65
C TYR A 518 -9.05 -13.11 18.10
N ALA A 519 -9.20 -12.19 17.13
CA ALA A 519 -9.52 -10.78 17.38
C ALA A 519 -10.92 -10.59 18.01
N GLU A 520 -11.88 -11.45 17.67
CA GLU A 520 -13.24 -11.42 18.19
C GLU A 520 -13.39 -12.05 19.59
N LYS A 521 -12.37 -12.79 20.06
CA LYS A 521 -12.41 -13.50 21.36
C LYS A 521 -12.12 -12.56 22.55
N PHE A 522 -13.16 -12.36 23.36
CA PHE A 522 -13.20 -11.73 24.70
C PHE A 522 -13.06 -10.19 24.75
N ALA A 523 -14.01 -9.55 25.44
CA ALA A 523 -13.99 -8.11 25.80
C ALA A 523 -13.26 -7.88 27.15
N ASN A 524 -12.01 -8.33 27.25
CA ASN A 524 -11.16 -8.13 28.44
C ASN A 524 -10.01 -7.16 28.09
N HIS A 525 -9.21 -6.70 29.06
CA HIS A 525 -8.10 -5.75 28.84
C HIS A 525 -7.08 -6.16 27.76
N ARG A 526 -6.93 -7.46 27.44
CA ARG A 526 -6.07 -7.95 26.34
C ARG A 526 -6.74 -7.91 24.95
N GLY A 527 -8.03 -7.59 24.85
CA GLY A 527 -8.80 -7.63 23.62
C GLY A 527 -8.30 -6.66 22.56
N TYR A 528 -7.86 -5.46 22.96
CA TYR A 528 -7.30 -4.47 22.03
C TYR A 528 -5.93 -4.93 21.46
N LEU A 529 -5.02 -5.43 22.31
CA LEU A 529 -3.75 -6.00 21.87
C LEU A 529 -3.92 -7.19 20.92
N ARG A 530 -4.92 -8.06 21.16
CA ARG A 530 -5.24 -9.16 20.24
C ARG A 530 -5.70 -8.68 18.88
N LYS A 531 -6.41 -7.55 18.81
CA LYS A 531 -6.86 -6.95 17.56
C LYS A 531 -5.68 -6.38 16.78
N LEU A 532 -4.81 -5.61 17.42
CA LEU A 532 -3.56 -5.13 16.81
C LEU A 532 -2.73 -6.30 16.28
N PHE A 533 -2.49 -7.31 17.11
CA PHE A 533 -1.80 -8.54 16.71
C PHE A 533 -2.43 -9.20 15.48
N ALA A 534 -3.77 -9.28 15.42
CA ALA A 534 -4.47 -9.88 14.30
C ALA A 534 -4.38 -9.04 13.02
N GLU A 535 -4.47 -7.71 13.15
CA GLU A 535 -4.33 -6.77 12.03
C GLU A 535 -2.92 -6.80 11.45
N ASP A 536 -1.88 -6.67 12.27
CA ASP A 536 -0.48 -6.70 11.81
C ASP A 536 -0.14 -8.05 11.18
N ALA A 537 -0.62 -9.15 11.77
CA ALA A 537 -0.43 -10.46 11.18
C ALA A 537 -1.14 -10.58 9.83
N ALA A 538 -2.37 -10.08 9.70
CA ALA A 538 -3.08 -10.09 8.42
C ALA A 538 -2.36 -9.25 7.35
N GLN A 539 -1.80 -8.09 7.73
CA GLN A 539 -0.97 -7.28 6.84
C GLN A 539 0.31 -8.00 6.42
N GLY A 540 1.00 -8.65 7.35
CA GLY A 540 2.21 -9.43 7.06
C GLY A 540 1.94 -10.60 6.10
N PHE A 541 0.80 -11.29 6.22
CA PHE A 541 0.38 -12.30 5.25
C PHE A 541 0.07 -11.70 3.88
N ALA A 542 -0.63 -10.56 3.83
CA ALA A 542 -0.89 -9.85 2.58
C ALA A 542 0.41 -9.43 1.87
N PHE A 543 1.41 -8.95 2.62
CA PHE A 543 2.74 -8.65 2.08
C PHE A 543 3.41 -9.89 1.46
N ILE A 544 3.34 -11.04 2.13
CA ILE A 544 3.89 -12.29 1.59
C ILE A 544 3.17 -12.71 0.31
N ASP A 545 1.84 -12.60 0.24
CA ASP A 545 1.07 -12.91 -0.97
C ASP A 545 1.55 -12.06 -2.16
N VAL A 546 1.73 -10.74 -1.95
CA VAL A 546 2.31 -9.85 -2.96
C VAL A 546 3.73 -10.28 -3.36
N CYS A 547 4.59 -10.67 -2.42
CA CYS A 547 5.95 -11.13 -2.75
C CYS A 547 6.02 -12.49 -3.47
N ARG A 548 5.01 -13.36 -3.30
CA ARG A 548 4.94 -14.67 -3.95
C ARG A 548 4.50 -14.59 -5.42
N ASN A 549 3.79 -13.52 -5.79
CA ASN A 549 3.33 -13.29 -7.16
C ASN A 549 4.49 -13.10 -8.17
N ARG A 550 4.13 -13.20 -9.45
CA ARG A 550 4.95 -12.75 -10.58
C ARG A 550 4.18 -11.68 -11.35
N TYR A 551 4.92 -10.81 -12.01
CA TYR A 551 4.39 -9.57 -12.57
C TYR A 551 4.76 -9.40 -14.03
N ASP A 552 3.87 -8.81 -14.80
CA ASP A 552 4.10 -8.41 -16.19
C ASP A 552 4.85 -7.08 -16.24
N VAL A 553 4.55 -6.21 -15.27
CA VAL A 553 5.13 -4.88 -15.16
C VAL A 553 5.60 -4.61 -13.74
N VAL A 554 6.81 -4.08 -13.61
CA VAL A 554 7.31 -3.49 -12.36
C VAL A 554 7.66 -2.02 -12.62
N LEU A 555 7.06 -1.09 -11.90
CA LEU A 555 7.30 0.35 -12.03
C LEU A 555 7.81 0.91 -10.71
N MET A 556 8.88 1.69 -10.72
CA MET A 556 9.48 2.14 -9.46
C MET A 556 10.21 3.48 -9.53
N ASN A 557 10.10 4.22 -8.42
CA ASN A 557 11.07 5.21 -7.96
C ASN A 557 11.65 4.67 -6.63
N PRO A 558 12.64 3.77 -6.68
CA PRO A 558 13.13 3.09 -5.49
C PRO A 558 13.91 4.04 -4.57
N PRO A 559 14.08 3.70 -3.28
CA PRO A 559 14.93 4.46 -2.39
C PRO A 559 16.39 4.51 -2.87
N PHE A 560 17.06 5.63 -2.61
CA PHE A 560 18.44 5.89 -2.98
C PHE A 560 19.38 5.79 -1.77
N GLY A 561 20.61 5.35 -2.01
CA GLY A 561 21.70 5.36 -1.05
C GLY A 561 21.86 4.05 -0.25
N GLU A 562 22.45 4.16 0.94
CA GLU A 562 22.73 3.01 1.78
C GLU A 562 21.46 2.43 2.43
N ALA A 563 21.46 1.10 2.62
CA ALA A 563 20.50 0.40 3.46
C ALA A 563 20.47 0.94 4.89
N SER A 564 19.34 0.77 5.59
CA SER A 564 19.27 1.08 7.01
C SER A 564 20.26 0.21 7.79
N LYS A 565 20.74 0.72 8.94
CA LYS A 565 21.70 -0.02 9.76
C LYS A 565 21.25 -1.45 10.10
N PRO A 566 19.97 -1.71 10.45
CA PRO A 566 19.49 -3.06 10.73
C PRO A 566 19.49 -3.99 9.50
N SER A 567 19.12 -3.49 8.32
CA SER A 567 19.00 -4.33 7.11
C SER A 567 20.31 -4.49 6.32
N LYS A 568 21.33 -3.66 6.60
CA LYS A 568 22.59 -3.64 5.82
C LYS A 568 23.23 -5.02 5.64
N ALA A 569 23.41 -5.78 6.72
CA ALA A 569 24.04 -7.11 6.65
C ALA A 569 23.22 -8.10 5.81
N TYR A 570 21.88 -8.01 5.88
CA TYR A 570 21.00 -8.82 5.05
C TYR A 570 21.15 -8.44 3.58
N ILE A 571 21.08 -7.14 3.25
CA ILE A 571 21.20 -6.65 1.87
C ILE A 571 22.56 -7.03 1.26
N GLU A 572 23.66 -6.90 2.01
CA GLU A 572 24.99 -7.28 1.53
C GLU A 572 25.10 -8.77 1.21
N LYS A 573 24.36 -9.63 1.92
CA LYS A 573 24.32 -11.07 1.71
C LYS A 573 23.36 -11.46 0.58
N ALA A 574 22.16 -10.88 0.55
CA ALA A 574 21.09 -11.22 -0.39
C ALA A 574 21.29 -10.63 -1.78
N TYR A 575 22.01 -9.50 -1.87
CA TYR A 575 22.25 -8.73 -3.10
C TYR A 575 23.75 -8.42 -3.30
N PRO A 576 24.64 -9.42 -3.33
CA PRO A 576 26.09 -9.19 -3.35
C PRO A 576 26.58 -8.43 -4.61
N ARG A 577 25.77 -8.43 -5.68
CA ARG A 577 26.04 -7.78 -6.97
C ARG A 577 25.64 -6.31 -7.00
N THR A 578 24.68 -5.91 -6.18
CA THR A 578 24.00 -4.60 -6.22
C THR A 578 23.94 -3.88 -4.87
N LYS A 579 24.51 -4.46 -3.80
CA LYS A 579 24.61 -3.91 -2.43
C LYS A 579 25.19 -2.49 -2.29
N ASN A 580 25.74 -1.92 -3.36
CA ASN A 580 26.36 -0.61 -3.34
C ASN A 580 25.34 0.53 -3.16
N ASP A 581 24.09 0.31 -3.59
CA ASP A 581 22.99 1.27 -3.43
C ASP A 581 21.65 0.53 -3.49
N LEU A 582 20.70 0.94 -2.66
CA LEU A 582 19.36 0.36 -2.61
C LEU A 582 18.68 0.33 -3.99
N TYR A 583 18.78 1.39 -4.80
CA TYR A 583 18.09 1.41 -6.10
C TYR A 583 18.54 0.25 -7.01
N ALA A 584 19.82 -0.14 -6.92
CA ALA A 584 20.34 -1.22 -7.74
C ALA A 584 19.82 -2.58 -7.27
N ALA A 585 19.71 -2.79 -5.95
CA ALA A 585 19.10 -3.98 -5.37
C ALA A 585 17.61 -4.07 -5.71
N PHE A 586 16.89 -2.94 -5.73
CA PHE A 586 15.50 -2.87 -6.18
C PHE A 586 15.32 -3.27 -7.64
N VAL A 587 16.23 -2.84 -8.53
CA VAL A 587 16.19 -3.22 -9.95
C VAL A 587 16.47 -4.72 -10.13
N GLU A 588 17.49 -5.27 -9.44
CA GLU A 588 17.74 -6.71 -9.41
C GLU A 588 16.51 -7.48 -8.92
N ARG A 589 15.91 -7.03 -7.81
CA ARG A 589 14.72 -7.63 -7.23
C ARG A 589 13.50 -7.54 -8.14
N GLY A 590 13.29 -6.40 -8.79
CA GLY A 590 12.19 -6.21 -9.75
C GLY A 590 12.28 -7.17 -10.93
N LEU A 591 13.49 -7.44 -11.44
CA LEU A 591 13.72 -8.44 -12.50
C LEU A 591 13.42 -9.86 -12.01
N GLU A 592 13.74 -10.22 -10.75
CA GLU A 592 13.38 -11.53 -10.19
C GLU A 592 11.86 -11.79 -10.22
N TRP A 593 11.07 -10.73 -9.98
CA TRP A 593 9.61 -10.78 -9.94
C TRP A 593 8.92 -10.79 -11.30
N LEU A 594 9.59 -10.34 -12.35
CA LEU A 594 8.99 -10.32 -13.68
C LEU A 594 8.78 -11.73 -14.24
N VAL A 595 7.68 -11.91 -14.99
CA VAL A 595 7.53 -13.06 -15.90
C VAL A 595 8.51 -12.92 -17.09
N PRO A 596 8.82 -14.00 -17.83
CA PRO A 596 9.62 -13.89 -19.06
C PRO A 596 8.99 -12.88 -20.04
N ASN A 597 9.80 -12.00 -20.61
CA ASN A 597 9.37 -10.86 -21.44
C ASN A 597 8.51 -9.81 -20.71
N GLY A 598 8.35 -9.89 -19.38
CA GLY A 598 7.82 -8.80 -18.57
C GLY A 598 8.75 -7.59 -18.59
N ARG A 599 8.24 -6.41 -18.22
CA ARG A 599 8.99 -5.14 -18.31
C ARG A 599 9.09 -4.38 -17.00
N LEU A 600 10.28 -3.85 -16.74
CA LEU A 600 10.56 -3.03 -15.58
C LEU A 600 10.83 -1.60 -16.02
N GLY A 601 10.16 -0.62 -15.42
CA GLY A 601 10.44 0.80 -15.60
C GLY A 601 10.96 1.40 -14.29
N ALA A 602 12.13 2.03 -14.31
CA ALA A 602 12.72 2.63 -13.12
C ALA A 602 13.28 4.02 -13.39
N ILE A 603 13.13 4.91 -12.40
CA ILE A 603 13.93 6.13 -12.29
C ILE A 603 14.96 5.93 -11.18
N THR A 604 16.25 6.02 -11.51
CA THR A 604 17.34 5.86 -10.53
C THR A 604 18.40 6.94 -10.69
N SER A 605 19.42 6.92 -9.83
CA SER A 605 20.57 7.78 -10.02
C SER A 605 21.26 7.41 -11.33
N ARG A 606 21.61 8.41 -12.17
CA ARG A 606 22.36 8.15 -13.40
C ARG A 606 23.76 7.60 -13.12
N THR A 607 24.27 7.76 -11.90
CA THR A 607 25.63 7.35 -11.51
C THR A 607 25.91 5.86 -11.71
N GLY A 608 24.87 5.01 -11.60
CA GLY A 608 24.99 3.58 -11.85
C GLY A 608 25.43 3.24 -13.27
N PHE A 609 25.22 4.14 -14.24
CA PHE A 609 25.60 3.91 -15.64
C PHE A 609 27.10 4.13 -15.93
N PHE A 610 27.85 4.79 -15.05
CA PHE A 610 29.25 5.15 -15.32
C PHE A 610 30.24 4.85 -14.19
N LEU A 611 29.80 4.74 -12.94
CA LEU A 611 30.71 4.43 -11.84
C LEU A 611 31.23 2.98 -11.94
N SER A 612 32.51 2.79 -11.66
CA SER A 612 33.17 1.46 -11.68
C SER A 612 32.58 0.51 -10.63
N THR A 613 32.13 1.04 -9.49
CA THR A 613 31.46 0.25 -8.43
C THR A 613 30.16 -0.40 -8.92
N PHE A 614 29.52 0.14 -9.95
CA PHE A 614 28.29 -0.40 -10.55
C PHE A 614 28.53 -1.28 -11.78
N GLN A 615 29.77 -1.67 -12.07
CA GLN A 615 30.07 -2.51 -13.24
C GLN A 615 29.27 -3.82 -13.24
N LYS A 616 29.21 -4.52 -12.10
CA LYS A 616 28.41 -5.75 -11.96
C LYS A 616 26.92 -5.52 -12.21
N TRP A 617 26.38 -4.40 -11.72
CA TRP A 617 24.97 -4.06 -11.98
C TRP A 617 24.71 -3.89 -13.48
N ARG A 618 25.61 -3.25 -14.23
CA ARG A 618 25.44 -3.12 -15.68
C ARG A 618 25.60 -4.45 -16.42
N GLU A 619 26.68 -5.17 -16.15
CA GLU A 619 27.04 -6.39 -16.91
C GLU A 619 26.15 -7.58 -16.56
N GLU A 620 25.89 -7.80 -15.27
CA GLU A 620 25.19 -8.99 -14.79
C GLU A 620 23.67 -8.76 -14.71
N ILE A 621 23.21 -7.55 -14.36
CA ILE A 621 21.77 -7.26 -14.17
C ILE A 621 21.17 -6.64 -15.44
N LEU A 622 21.61 -5.43 -15.82
CA LEU A 622 20.97 -4.68 -16.91
C LEU A 622 21.15 -5.31 -18.31
N LEU A 623 22.29 -5.98 -18.54
CA LEU A 623 22.63 -6.60 -19.81
C LEU A 623 22.65 -8.14 -19.76
N GLY A 624 22.76 -8.71 -18.56
CA GLY A 624 22.83 -10.17 -18.35
C GLY A 624 21.46 -10.81 -18.17
N GLU A 625 20.62 -10.23 -17.31
CA GLU A 625 19.27 -10.75 -16.99
C GLU A 625 18.15 -10.02 -17.74
N ALA A 626 18.47 -8.90 -18.38
CA ALA A 626 17.50 -8.05 -19.06
C ALA A 626 18.05 -7.46 -20.37
N ARG A 627 17.16 -6.84 -21.14
CA ARG A 627 17.47 -5.96 -22.27
C ARG A 627 17.03 -4.55 -21.96
N LEU A 628 17.94 -3.59 -22.12
CA LEU A 628 17.59 -2.17 -22.06
C LEU A 628 16.79 -1.79 -23.33
N VAL A 629 15.50 -1.47 -23.16
CA VAL A 629 14.59 -1.16 -24.29
C VAL A 629 14.33 0.33 -24.46
N ALA A 630 14.48 1.12 -23.39
CA ALA A 630 14.37 2.58 -23.43
C ALA A 630 15.25 3.20 -22.35
N LEU A 631 15.84 4.37 -22.62
CA LEU A 631 16.60 5.15 -21.64
C LEU A 631 16.50 6.65 -21.94
N ALA A 632 16.24 7.43 -20.89
CA ALA A 632 16.29 8.88 -20.88
C ALA A 632 17.21 9.35 -19.74
N ASP A 633 18.29 10.05 -20.09
CA ASP A 633 19.17 10.71 -19.12
C ASP A 633 18.61 12.10 -18.82
N LEU A 634 18.07 12.29 -17.61
CA LEU A 634 17.26 13.46 -17.25
C LEU A 634 18.06 14.55 -16.51
N GLY A 635 19.23 14.22 -15.96
CA GLY A 635 20.08 15.18 -15.23
C GLY A 635 19.49 15.64 -13.89
N TYR A 636 19.80 16.89 -13.50
CA TYR A 636 19.41 17.50 -12.22
C TYR A 636 17.99 18.10 -12.25
N GLY A 637 17.37 18.19 -11.06
CA GLY A 637 16.15 18.97 -10.85
C GLY A 637 14.85 18.25 -11.20
N VAL A 638 14.91 16.94 -11.44
CA VAL A 638 13.76 16.09 -11.79
C VAL A 638 12.94 15.74 -10.56
N LEU A 639 13.57 15.17 -9.53
CA LEU A 639 12.93 14.81 -8.27
C LEU A 639 12.99 16.01 -7.32
N ASP A 640 11.83 16.54 -6.93
CA ASP A 640 11.76 17.75 -6.09
C ASP A 640 12.54 17.56 -4.79
N THR A 641 13.44 18.50 -4.49
CA THR A 641 14.32 18.51 -3.29
C THR A 641 15.39 17.41 -3.23
N ALA A 642 15.51 16.56 -4.26
CA ALA A 642 16.60 15.59 -4.36
C ALA A 642 17.86 16.23 -4.95
N MET A 643 19.02 15.97 -4.32
CA MET A 643 20.33 16.39 -4.83
C MET A 643 20.96 15.22 -5.62
N VAL A 644 20.22 14.69 -6.59
CA VAL A 644 20.62 13.54 -7.40
C VAL A 644 20.34 13.83 -8.87
N GLU A 645 21.26 13.40 -9.75
CA GLU A 645 21.00 13.35 -11.18
C GLU A 645 20.33 12.03 -11.53
N THR A 646 19.27 12.08 -12.33
CA THR A 646 18.42 10.92 -12.56
C THR A 646 18.48 10.43 -14.00
N ALA A 647 18.24 9.14 -14.18
CA ALA A 647 17.96 8.52 -15.45
C ALA A 647 16.69 7.66 -15.30
N ALA A 648 15.81 7.71 -16.30
CA ALA A 648 14.62 6.87 -16.41
C ALA A 648 14.83 5.84 -17.53
N TYR A 649 14.56 4.57 -17.28
CA TYR A 649 14.80 3.51 -18.26
C TYR A 649 13.83 2.36 -18.10
N CYS A 650 13.64 1.63 -19.19
CA CYS A 650 12.83 0.42 -19.24
C CYS A 650 13.70 -0.78 -19.62
N LEU A 651 13.48 -1.89 -18.93
CA LEU A 651 14.12 -3.18 -19.12
C LEU A 651 13.08 -4.23 -19.52
N GLU A 652 13.44 -5.17 -20.38
CA GLU A 652 12.66 -6.37 -20.68
C GLU A 652 13.40 -7.60 -20.17
N LYS A 653 12.74 -8.44 -19.39
CA LYS A 653 13.32 -9.68 -18.84
C LYS A 653 13.58 -10.70 -19.94
N VAL A 654 14.79 -11.26 -19.96
CA VAL A 654 15.25 -12.24 -20.96
C VAL A 654 14.76 -13.65 -20.65
#